data_AF-A0A4D6M1Y3-F1
#
_entry.id   AF-A0A4D6M1Y3-F1
#
_cell.length_a   1.000
_cell.length_b   1.000
_cell.length_c   1.000
_cell.angle_alpha   90.00
_cell.angle_beta   90.00
_cell.angle_gamma   90.00
#
_symmetry.space_group_name_H-M   'P 1'
#
loop_
_entity.id
_entity.type
_entity.pdbx_description
1 polymer ?
#
loop_
_entity_poly.entity_id
_entity_poly.type
_entity_poly.pdbx_seq_one_letter_code
_entity_poly.pdbx_strand_id
1 'polypeptide(L)'
;MGANENSSAKPRVRPIVRLGIFLISHSNIVSLVCFLAGVVALLLLPVLAKNTYISENALMPGSANNMLSTHHVSDANKFIKDLTDLEFTSMASPIESQKLIARYMSALDAEVTFHKFYPQFSQFHPLHFFTSPDSGIISKNGTCSSFGVNTIGIIRAPRGDGKEAIVLVTPYNPSKVGLGEAVSLGIAYSVFLLLSRVTWLAKDIIWLVADSQYGEYSSVAAWLREYQAPVFHKVDVVTSEACNESSSFNELGQGLYLDGKLSGDFRRAGTMAAALVIKVVDQGNQYEDSLNIYAEASNGQMPNLDLINIVNYMAVHKQGLRIKVKKMWSLIDSWWLNTLGVIFESLGKVARSLNPQLKFGIPASDYVEGAATLASSLYYQGLGVPTGPHGAFRDYQVDAITLEISPKVSLTKLNRRNEFMLRGGRLIEGVIRSINNLLEKFHQSFFLYLLTSPGKFVSVGVYMIPFALLVAPLPIVAAYLHANGSNSTPQNPSSSLEVDGSHKSWEWLNSARKVLVIHLWGVFVSLLPFFLRQVPNTTLTMNFVLWGFLSIFSLLILYLTLDCPIFKASASQLEKNKWTSLKSVTISTAFIGLSLMSVINFATAEIGALLIVPICLLARPLKLDIQARSWRTLLRASCNIVLGFVVFSPVSFVLLKGAFEDFYGINVGDYWKWVESLWAWNSATYLYIGVVHLPCWALCIHILFHPC
;
A
#
# COMPACT_ATOMS: atom_id res chain seq x y z
N MET A 1 -40.34 -37.30 -60.84
CA MET A 1 -39.10 -36.50 -60.99
C MET A 1 -39.39 -35.08 -60.54
N GLY A 2 -38.82 -34.46 -59.52
CA GLY A 2 -37.93 -34.82 -58.42
C GLY A 2 -37.93 -33.55 -57.55
N ALA A 3 -38.28 -33.69 -56.26
CA ALA A 3 -38.37 -32.58 -55.32
C ALA A 3 -36.96 -32.10 -54.95
N ASN A 4 -36.70 -30.79 -55.08
CA ASN A 4 -35.45 -30.17 -54.63
C ASN A 4 -35.66 -29.60 -53.22
N GLU A 5 -35.19 -30.35 -52.22
CA GLU A 5 -35.03 -29.88 -50.85
C GLU A 5 -33.91 -28.83 -50.78
N ASN A 6 -34.26 -27.56 -50.66
CA ASN A 6 -33.31 -26.53 -50.23
C ASN A 6 -33.21 -26.55 -48.70
N SER A 7 -32.41 -27.47 -48.16
CA SER A 7 -31.99 -27.43 -46.76
C SER A 7 -31.06 -26.23 -46.54
N SER A 8 -31.56 -25.17 -45.91
CA SER A 8 -30.74 -24.04 -45.48
C SER A 8 -29.74 -24.51 -44.42
N ALA A 9 -28.46 -24.57 -44.80
CA ALA A 9 -27.38 -24.96 -43.92
C ALA A 9 -27.27 -23.97 -42.75
N LYS A 10 -27.65 -24.39 -41.53
CA LYS A 10 -27.46 -23.60 -40.32
C LYS A 10 -25.97 -23.24 -40.18
N PRO A 11 -25.61 -21.95 -39.99
CA PRO A 11 -24.21 -21.55 -39.90
C PRO A 11 -23.53 -22.26 -38.72
N ARG A 12 -22.39 -22.91 -38.97
CA ARG A 12 -21.61 -23.60 -37.93
C ARG A 12 -21.08 -22.57 -36.93
N VAL A 13 -21.74 -22.47 -35.78
CA VAL A 13 -21.33 -21.60 -34.66
C VAL A 13 -19.92 -21.99 -34.22
N ARG A 14 -19.01 -21.00 -34.17
CA ARG A 14 -17.61 -21.16 -33.73
C ARG A 14 -17.56 -21.83 -32.35
N PRO A 15 -16.58 -22.73 -32.08
CA PRO A 15 -16.51 -23.47 -30.83
C PRO A 15 -16.44 -22.56 -29.59
N ILE A 16 -15.76 -21.40 -29.69
CA ILE A 16 -15.67 -20.43 -28.60
C ILE A 16 -17.03 -19.80 -28.24
N VAL A 17 -17.89 -19.60 -29.22
CA VAL A 17 -19.24 -19.05 -29.02
C VAL A 17 -20.14 -20.10 -28.39
N ARG A 18 -20.01 -21.38 -28.77
CA ARG A 18 -20.72 -22.47 -28.10
C ARG A 18 -20.31 -22.61 -26.64
N LEU A 19 -19.02 -22.51 -26.35
CA LEU A 19 -18.51 -22.52 -24.98
C LEU A 19 -19.07 -21.33 -24.17
N GLY A 20 -19.08 -20.13 -24.76
CA GLY A 20 -19.70 -18.95 -24.13
C GLY A 20 -21.18 -19.16 -23.79
N ILE A 21 -21.97 -19.64 -24.75
CA ILE A 21 -23.39 -19.96 -24.52
C ILE A 21 -23.57 -21.02 -23.43
N PHE A 22 -22.73 -22.06 -23.43
CA PHE A 22 -22.74 -23.10 -22.42
C PHE A 22 -22.46 -22.54 -21.02
N LEU A 23 -21.41 -21.72 -20.86
CA LEU A 23 -21.07 -21.08 -19.59
C LEU A 23 -22.18 -20.14 -19.09
N ILE A 24 -22.77 -19.36 -19.99
CA ILE A 24 -23.89 -18.45 -19.67
C ILE A 24 -25.11 -19.25 -19.20
N SER A 25 -25.46 -20.33 -19.90
CA SER A 25 -26.61 -21.18 -19.54
C SER A 25 -26.46 -21.87 -18.18
N HIS A 26 -25.23 -22.14 -17.74
CA HIS A 26 -24.91 -22.77 -16.45
C HIS A 26 -24.29 -21.78 -15.45
N SER A 27 -24.59 -20.49 -15.59
CA SER A 27 -23.95 -19.40 -14.84
C SER A 27 -23.87 -19.65 -13.33
N ASN A 28 -24.95 -20.10 -12.68
CA ASN A 28 -24.94 -20.35 -11.22
C ASN A 28 -23.90 -21.40 -10.79
N ILE A 29 -23.74 -22.49 -11.55
CA ILE A 29 -22.79 -23.57 -11.25
C ILE A 29 -21.37 -23.06 -11.49
N VAL A 30 -21.14 -22.41 -12.63
CA VAL A 30 -19.85 -21.82 -12.99
C VAL A 30 -19.43 -20.78 -11.95
N SER A 31 -20.34 -19.91 -11.51
CA SER A 31 -20.07 -18.91 -10.48
C SER A 31 -19.64 -19.53 -9.16
N LEU A 32 -20.34 -20.59 -8.71
CA LEU A 32 -19.99 -21.28 -7.48
C LEU A 32 -18.61 -21.94 -7.57
N VAL A 33 -18.34 -22.65 -8.68
CA VAL A 33 -17.07 -23.33 -8.92
C VAL A 33 -15.91 -22.33 -8.97
N CYS A 34 -16.05 -21.25 -9.77
CA CYS A 34 -15.02 -20.23 -9.90
C CYS A 34 -14.77 -19.50 -8.58
N PHE A 35 -15.82 -19.12 -7.83
CA PHE A 35 -15.67 -18.46 -6.53
C PHE A 35 -14.95 -19.36 -5.51
N LEU A 36 -15.39 -20.63 -5.37
CA LEU A 36 -14.74 -21.59 -4.48
C LEU A 36 -13.29 -21.86 -4.92
N ALA A 37 -13.04 -22.01 -6.21
CA ALA A 37 -11.70 -22.18 -6.75
C ALA A 37 -10.81 -20.95 -6.47
N GLY A 38 -11.36 -19.74 -6.54
CA GLY A 38 -10.66 -18.51 -6.20
C GLY A 38 -10.25 -18.45 -4.73
N VAL A 39 -11.18 -18.73 -3.81
CA VAL A 39 -10.89 -18.81 -2.37
C VAL A 39 -9.85 -19.90 -2.06
N VAL A 40 -9.99 -21.08 -2.66
CA VAL A 40 -9.02 -22.17 -2.49
C VAL A 40 -7.65 -21.79 -3.05
N ALA A 41 -7.59 -21.15 -4.23
CA ALA A 41 -6.34 -20.68 -4.82
C ALA A 41 -5.64 -19.64 -3.95
N LEU A 42 -6.39 -18.73 -3.31
CA LEU A 42 -5.86 -17.75 -2.38
C LEU A 42 -5.25 -18.44 -1.15
N LEU A 43 -5.97 -19.40 -0.57
CA LEU A 43 -5.49 -20.20 0.56
C LEU A 43 -4.28 -21.08 0.21
N LEU A 44 -4.09 -21.42 -1.06
CA LEU A 44 -2.96 -22.21 -1.54
C LEU A 44 -1.67 -21.38 -1.74
N LEU A 45 -1.76 -20.04 -1.79
CA LEU A 45 -0.61 -19.18 -2.09
C LEU A 45 0.61 -19.41 -1.19
N PRO A 46 0.48 -19.60 0.15
CA PRO A 46 1.65 -19.92 0.99
C PRO A 46 2.37 -21.21 0.59
N VAL A 47 1.64 -22.20 0.08
CA VAL A 47 2.20 -23.47 -0.41
C VAL A 47 2.90 -23.29 -1.75
N LEU A 48 2.37 -22.40 -2.61
CA LEU A 48 2.93 -22.07 -3.93
C LEU A 48 4.08 -21.04 -3.88
N ALA A 49 4.38 -20.49 -2.70
CA ALA A 49 5.42 -19.50 -2.53
C ALA A 49 6.80 -20.07 -2.91
N LYS A 50 7.56 -19.30 -3.66
CA LYS A 50 8.92 -19.65 -4.07
C LYS A 50 9.91 -19.12 -3.04
N ASN A 51 11.02 -19.83 -2.86
CA ASN A 51 12.15 -19.28 -2.11
C ASN A 51 12.67 -18.04 -2.83
N THR A 52 13.05 -17.04 -2.05
CA THR A 52 13.73 -15.87 -2.58
C THR A 52 15.11 -16.25 -3.11
N TYR A 53 15.54 -15.55 -4.15
CA TYR A 53 16.85 -15.69 -4.76
C TYR A 53 17.27 -14.32 -5.28
N ILE A 54 18.56 -14.13 -5.48
CA ILE A 54 19.08 -12.89 -6.06
C ILE A 54 19.18 -13.14 -7.55
N SER A 55 18.39 -12.40 -8.33
CA SER A 55 18.34 -12.62 -9.79
C SER A 55 19.53 -11.98 -10.49
N GLU A 56 19.99 -10.83 -9.99
CA GLU A 56 21.13 -10.13 -10.56
C GLU A 56 22.47 -10.62 -10.01
N ASN A 57 23.30 -11.18 -10.90
CA ASN A 57 24.59 -11.74 -10.54
C ASN A 57 25.59 -10.67 -10.08
N ALA A 58 25.48 -9.43 -10.58
CA ALA A 58 26.40 -8.35 -10.22
C ALA A 58 26.36 -7.99 -8.73
N LEU A 59 25.26 -8.27 -8.03
CA LEU A 59 25.08 -7.94 -6.62
C LEU A 59 26.05 -8.71 -5.70
N MET A 60 26.36 -9.98 -6.04
CA MET A 60 27.33 -10.84 -5.33
C MET A 60 27.40 -10.62 -3.80
N PRO A 61 26.29 -10.76 -3.04
CA PRO A 61 26.29 -10.38 -1.63
C PRO A 61 27.26 -11.24 -0.83
N GLY A 62 28.04 -10.60 0.03
CA GLY A 62 28.97 -11.29 0.91
C GLY A 62 30.16 -11.95 0.20
N SER A 63 30.41 -11.60 -1.07
CA SER A 63 31.63 -11.96 -1.81
C SER A 63 32.89 -11.31 -1.27
N ALA A 64 32.75 -10.12 -0.67
CA ALA A 64 33.86 -9.36 -0.10
C ALA A 64 33.84 -9.37 1.43
N ASN A 65 35.02 -9.35 2.06
CA ASN A 65 35.16 -9.31 3.51
C ASN A 65 34.82 -7.93 4.07
N ASN A 66 34.12 -7.90 5.21
CA ASN A 66 33.76 -6.68 5.90
C ASN A 66 35.02 -5.95 6.40
N MET A 67 35.10 -4.64 6.17
CA MET A 67 36.19 -3.77 6.61
C MET A 67 35.82 -2.96 7.85
N LEU A 68 34.54 -2.90 8.24
CA LEU A 68 34.14 -2.21 9.46
C LEU A 68 34.70 -2.91 10.71
N SER A 69 35.52 -2.18 11.45
CA SER A 69 36.28 -2.62 12.62
C SER A 69 35.77 -1.96 13.91
N THR A 70 36.28 -2.43 15.04
CA THR A 70 35.98 -1.85 16.36
C THR A 70 36.47 -0.41 16.52
N HIS A 71 37.46 0.03 15.73
CA HIS A 71 37.94 1.42 15.74
C HIS A 71 36.84 2.37 15.26
N HIS A 72 36.20 2.08 14.11
CA HIS A 72 35.11 2.90 13.60
C HIS A 72 33.93 2.97 14.58
N VAL A 73 33.68 1.87 15.29
CA VAL A 73 32.65 1.80 16.33
C VAL A 73 33.05 2.62 17.57
N SER A 74 34.33 2.65 17.93
CA SER A 74 34.83 3.49 19.02
C SER A 74 34.66 4.99 18.70
N ASP A 75 34.99 5.39 17.47
CA ASP A 75 34.78 6.76 17.00
C ASP A 75 33.28 7.12 17.00
N ALA A 76 32.43 6.20 16.56
CA ALA A 76 30.98 6.36 16.61
C ALA A 76 30.44 6.47 18.04
N ASN A 77 31.02 5.78 19.03
CA ASN A 77 30.64 5.98 20.43
C ASN A 77 31.04 7.36 20.96
N LYS A 78 32.17 7.90 20.53
CA LYS A 78 32.56 9.27 20.87
C LYS A 78 31.53 10.26 20.30
N PHE A 79 31.17 10.08 19.04
CA PHE A 79 30.10 10.85 18.40
C PHE A 79 28.76 10.75 19.15
N ILE A 80 28.32 9.54 19.50
CA ILE A 80 27.10 9.33 20.31
C ILE A 80 27.21 10.04 21.66
N LYS A 81 28.35 9.90 22.34
CA LYS A 81 28.57 10.52 23.66
C LYS A 81 28.48 12.03 23.56
N ASP A 82 29.15 12.65 22.60
CA ASP A 82 29.09 14.09 22.38
C ASP A 82 27.65 14.54 22.08
N LEU A 83 26.89 13.76 21.31
CA LEU A 83 25.49 14.04 20.99
C LEU A 83 24.58 13.95 22.23
N THR A 84 24.78 12.93 23.09
CA THR A 84 24.01 12.78 24.34
C THR A 84 24.43 13.79 25.40
N ASP A 85 25.71 14.16 25.48
CA ASP A 85 26.21 15.12 26.47
C ASP A 85 25.66 16.53 26.19
N LEU A 86 25.42 16.88 24.91
CA LEU A 86 24.69 18.10 24.52
C LEU A 86 23.26 18.14 25.07
N GLU A 87 22.58 17.00 25.15
CA GLU A 87 21.22 16.91 25.71
C GLU A 87 21.22 17.21 27.23
N PHE A 88 22.24 16.74 27.95
CA PHE A 88 22.33 16.89 29.41
C PHE A 88 22.75 18.30 29.88
N THR A 89 23.38 19.11 29.03
CA THR A 89 24.12 20.29 29.52
C THR A 89 23.27 21.56 29.65
N SER A 90 22.17 21.74 28.91
CA SER A 90 21.08 22.75 29.12
C SER A 90 20.36 22.96 27.80
N MET A 91 19.01 23.11 27.79
CA MET A 91 18.16 23.62 26.68
C MET A 91 18.84 23.79 25.30
N ALA A 92 19.46 22.72 24.78
CA ALA A 92 20.28 22.83 23.59
C ALA A 92 19.31 23.07 22.44
N SER A 93 19.49 24.19 21.74
CA SER A 93 18.65 24.47 20.59
C SER A 93 18.77 23.29 19.60
N PRO A 94 17.67 22.86 18.94
CA PRO A 94 17.70 21.83 17.88
C PRO A 94 18.87 21.98 16.90
N ILE A 95 19.26 23.23 16.66
CA ILE A 95 20.37 23.69 15.82
C ILE A 95 21.75 23.18 16.28
N GLU A 96 21.98 23.01 17.59
CA GLU A 96 23.29 22.61 18.12
C GLU A 96 23.61 21.14 17.82
N SER A 97 22.60 20.25 17.93
CA SER A 97 22.74 18.85 17.52
C SER A 97 23.09 18.74 16.02
N GLN A 98 22.44 19.55 15.19
CA GLN A 98 22.66 19.60 13.74
C GLN A 98 24.06 20.13 13.41
N LYS A 99 24.53 21.16 14.13
CA LYS A 99 25.91 21.67 14.01
C LYS A 99 26.94 20.62 14.39
N LEU A 100 26.70 19.86 15.46
CA LEU A 100 27.61 18.78 15.86
C LEU A 100 27.73 17.73 14.75
N ILE A 101 26.60 17.26 14.23
CA ILE A 101 26.54 16.27 13.15
C ILE A 101 27.27 16.79 11.91
N ALA A 102 27.02 18.04 11.51
CA ALA A 102 27.69 18.68 10.39
C ALA A 102 29.22 18.78 10.57
N ARG A 103 29.70 19.11 11.78
CA ARG A 103 31.15 19.11 12.09
C ARG A 103 31.76 17.73 11.93
N TYR A 104 31.07 16.69 12.42
CA TYR A 104 31.51 15.30 12.29
C TYR A 104 31.53 14.82 10.84
N MET A 105 30.56 15.22 10.01
CA MET A 105 30.58 14.95 8.57
C MET A 105 31.71 15.71 7.86
N SER A 106 31.87 17.00 8.15
CA SER A 106 32.90 17.85 7.53
C SER A 106 34.32 17.40 7.87
N ALA A 107 34.54 16.88 9.09
CA ALA A 107 35.81 16.27 9.50
C ALA A 107 36.19 15.01 8.69
N LEU A 108 35.25 14.43 7.92
CA LEU A 108 35.48 13.31 7.00
C LEU A 108 35.68 13.76 5.55
N ASP A 109 35.91 15.06 5.32
CA ASP A 109 35.97 15.70 3.99
C ASP A 109 34.69 15.48 3.15
N ALA A 110 33.56 15.24 3.81
CA ALA A 110 32.26 15.23 3.14
C ALA A 110 31.78 16.65 2.82
N GLU A 111 31.09 16.80 1.69
CA GLU A 111 30.39 18.04 1.34
C GLU A 111 29.12 18.13 2.20
N VAL A 112 29.04 19.12 3.09
CA VAL A 112 27.93 19.24 4.05
C VAL A 112 26.98 20.38 3.65
N THR A 113 25.69 20.11 3.67
CA THR A 113 24.62 21.09 3.39
C THR A 113 23.47 20.96 4.37
N PHE A 114 22.85 22.09 4.71
CA PHE A 114 21.61 22.13 5.48
C PHE A 114 20.43 22.39 4.55
N HIS A 115 19.38 21.57 4.66
CA HIS A 115 18.16 21.73 3.88
C HIS A 115 17.01 22.10 4.80
N LYS A 116 16.53 23.34 4.65
CA LYS A 116 15.38 23.86 5.38
C LYS A 116 14.11 23.44 4.68
N PHE A 117 13.16 22.88 5.42
CA PHE A 117 11.85 22.56 4.87
C PHE A 117 10.74 23.02 5.81
N TYR A 118 9.63 23.39 5.22
CA TYR A 118 8.42 23.70 5.96
C TYR A 118 7.54 22.46 6.01
N PRO A 119 7.02 22.08 7.19
CA PRO A 119 6.07 20.99 7.27
C PRO A 119 4.87 21.32 6.41
N GLN A 120 4.60 20.48 5.42
CA GLN A 120 3.37 20.60 4.66
C GLN A 120 2.23 20.06 5.51
N PHE A 121 1.39 20.96 5.98
CA PHE A 121 0.11 20.58 6.55
C PHE A 121 -0.74 19.98 5.44
N SER A 122 -1.19 18.74 5.63
CA SER A 122 -2.09 18.04 4.71
C SER A 122 -3.33 18.90 4.45
N GLN A 123 -3.43 19.55 3.29
CA GLN A 123 -4.66 20.24 2.87
C GLN A 123 -5.56 19.22 2.18
N PHE A 124 -6.81 19.10 2.64
CA PHE A 124 -7.74 18.17 1.99
C PHE A 124 -7.93 18.54 0.53
N HIS A 125 -7.53 17.68 -0.40
CA HIS A 125 -7.84 17.85 -1.81
C HIS A 125 -8.32 16.50 -2.39
N PRO A 126 -9.62 16.36 -2.71
CA PRO A 126 -10.21 15.07 -3.04
C PRO A 126 -9.65 14.43 -4.33
N LEU A 127 -9.13 15.25 -5.24
CA LEU A 127 -8.53 14.81 -6.50
C LEU A 127 -7.00 14.75 -6.44
N HIS A 128 -6.40 14.84 -5.24
CA HIS A 128 -4.94 14.88 -5.09
C HIS A 128 -4.24 13.62 -5.63
N PHE A 129 -4.95 12.49 -5.69
CA PHE A 129 -4.48 11.28 -6.37
C PHE A 129 -4.18 11.49 -7.87
N PHE A 130 -4.94 12.36 -8.53
CA PHE A 130 -4.81 12.65 -9.97
C PHE A 130 -3.96 13.89 -10.26
N THR A 131 -3.54 14.64 -9.24
CA THR A 131 -2.67 15.80 -9.42
C THR A 131 -1.22 15.39 -9.23
N SER A 132 -0.31 15.96 -10.02
CA SER A 132 1.13 15.86 -9.73
C SER A 132 1.41 16.35 -8.30
N PRO A 133 2.45 15.81 -7.62
CA PRO A 133 2.84 16.31 -6.31
C PRO A 133 2.98 17.83 -6.39
N ASP A 134 2.17 18.53 -5.61
CA ASP A 134 2.09 19.99 -5.66
C ASP A 134 3.51 20.55 -5.63
N SER A 135 3.81 21.47 -6.54
CA SER A 135 5.09 22.19 -6.62
C SER A 135 5.34 23.10 -5.41
N GLY A 136 4.65 22.85 -4.29
CA GLY A 136 4.73 23.62 -3.06
C GLY A 136 4.58 25.10 -3.37
N ILE A 137 3.40 25.54 -3.81
CA ILE A 137 3.08 26.96 -3.67
C ILE A 137 3.01 27.20 -2.17
N ILE A 138 4.16 27.57 -1.59
CA ILE A 138 4.29 28.04 -0.22
C ILE A 138 3.41 29.28 -0.17
N SER A 139 2.19 29.11 0.32
CA SER A 139 1.40 30.20 0.85
C SER A 139 2.24 30.83 1.96
N LYS A 140 3.00 31.88 1.61
CA LYS A 140 3.66 32.79 2.54
C LYS A 140 2.60 33.62 3.27
N ASN A 141 1.59 32.98 3.86
CA ASN A 141 0.67 33.64 4.76
C ASN A 141 1.33 33.77 6.12
N GLY A 142 2.18 34.80 6.25
CA GLY A 142 2.33 35.72 7.39
C GLY A 142 2.33 35.20 8.83
N THR A 143 2.53 33.91 9.08
CA THR A 143 2.73 33.35 10.41
C THR A 143 4.05 32.60 10.40
N CYS A 144 4.89 32.90 11.38
CA CYS A 144 6.23 32.34 11.53
C CYS A 144 6.06 30.83 11.81
N SER A 145 5.95 30.02 10.76
CA SER A 145 5.76 28.58 10.86
C SER A 145 7.09 27.94 11.22
N SER A 146 7.05 27.08 12.24
CA SER A 146 8.21 26.32 12.68
C SER A 146 8.70 25.42 11.55
N PHE A 147 9.98 25.52 11.19
CA PHE A 147 10.60 24.80 10.08
C PHE A 147 11.51 23.69 10.60
N GLY A 148 11.67 22.61 9.81
CA GLY A 148 12.63 21.55 10.08
C GLY A 148 13.92 21.76 9.29
N VAL A 149 15.01 21.16 9.76
CA VAL A 149 16.33 21.25 9.08
C VAL A 149 16.97 19.88 8.97
N ASN A 150 17.10 19.41 7.72
CA ASN A 150 17.88 18.21 7.44
C ASN A 150 19.37 18.55 7.33
N THR A 151 20.23 17.67 7.81
CA THR A 151 21.68 17.75 7.62
C THR A 151 22.11 16.69 6.62
N ILE A 152 22.81 17.10 5.56
CA ILE A 152 23.21 16.20 4.46
C ILE A 152 24.72 16.23 4.34
N GLY A 153 25.34 15.05 4.26
CA GLY A 153 26.75 14.88 3.92
C GLY A 153 26.90 14.07 2.64
N ILE A 154 27.71 14.53 1.69
CA ILE A 154 27.99 13.83 0.43
C ILE A 154 29.47 13.46 0.37
N ILE A 155 29.76 12.17 0.17
CA ILE A 155 31.10 11.67 -0.15
C ILE A 155 31.14 11.32 -1.63
N ARG A 156 32.15 11.85 -2.33
CA ARG A 156 32.39 11.55 -3.74
C ARG A 156 33.12 10.21 -3.90
N ALA A 157 32.65 9.39 -4.82
CA ALA A 157 33.25 8.10 -5.09
C ALA A 157 34.61 8.24 -5.82
N PRO A 158 35.69 7.62 -5.33
CA PRO A 158 37.01 7.69 -5.96
C PRO A 158 37.08 6.97 -7.32
N ARG A 159 36.20 6.00 -7.57
CA ARG A 159 36.12 5.27 -8.86
C ARG A 159 34.86 5.62 -9.67
N GLY A 160 34.02 6.51 -9.15
CA GLY A 160 32.78 6.93 -9.80
C GLY A 160 32.98 8.17 -10.65
N ASP A 161 32.11 8.37 -11.64
CA ASP A 161 32.03 9.60 -12.43
C ASP A 161 31.07 10.64 -11.82
N GLY A 162 30.59 10.39 -10.59
CA GLY A 162 29.63 11.23 -9.86
C GLY A 162 28.20 11.19 -10.39
N LYS A 163 27.87 10.29 -11.34
CA LYS A 163 26.51 10.21 -11.95
C LYS A 163 25.53 9.32 -11.22
N GLU A 164 26.00 8.54 -10.26
CA GLU A 164 25.16 7.67 -9.43
C GLU A 164 25.46 7.85 -7.95
N ALA A 165 24.44 7.68 -7.12
CA ALA A 165 24.55 7.80 -5.67
C ALA A 165 23.75 6.73 -4.91
N ILE A 166 24.21 6.38 -3.72
CA ILE A 166 23.49 5.56 -2.74
C ILE A 166 23.14 6.44 -1.55
N VAL A 167 21.88 6.39 -1.10
CA VAL A 167 21.41 7.24 0.00
C VAL A 167 21.31 6.43 1.29
N LEU A 168 21.91 6.94 2.36
CA LEU A 168 21.71 6.50 3.73
C LEU A 168 20.84 7.53 4.44
N VAL A 169 19.75 7.09 5.05
CA VAL A 169 18.83 7.97 5.77
C VAL A 169 18.80 7.57 7.24
N THR A 170 18.98 8.53 8.13
CA THR A 170 18.80 8.35 9.57
C THR A 170 17.84 9.40 10.10
N PRO A 171 16.57 9.05 10.34
CA PRO A 171 15.64 9.96 11.01
C PRO A 171 16.02 10.09 12.48
N TYR A 172 15.96 11.31 13.01
CA TYR A 172 16.17 11.59 14.43
C TYR A 172 15.40 12.84 14.84
N ASN A 173 15.03 12.95 16.12
CA ASN A 173 14.37 14.14 16.63
C ASN A 173 15.40 15.09 17.27
N PRO A 174 15.70 16.25 16.66
CA PRO A 174 16.71 17.17 17.18
C PRO A 174 16.36 17.75 18.55
N SER A 175 15.07 17.77 18.92
CA SER A 175 14.59 18.30 20.21
C SER A 175 14.75 17.31 21.36
N LYS A 176 14.75 16.01 21.08
CA LYS A 176 14.89 14.94 22.06
C LYS A 176 15.42 13.68 21.39
N VAL A 177 16.74 13.49 21.47
CA VAL A 177 17.40 12.36 20.81
C VAL A 177 17.31 11.12 21.69
N GLY A 178 16.49 10.15 21.29
CA GLY A 178 16.42 8.86 21.98
C GLY A 178 17.75 8.07 21.89
N LEU A 179 18.00 7.13 22.81
CA LEU A 179 19.21 6.30 22.76
C LEU A 179 19.32 5.51 21.46
N GLY A 180 18.22 4.97 20.96
CA GLY A 180 18.12 4.24 19.70
C GLY A 180 18.31 5.16 18.50
N GLU A 181 17.80 6.40 18.53
CA GLU A 181 18.10 7.39 17.48
C GLU A 181 19.60 7.74 17.46
N ALA A 182 20.20 7.98 18.63
CA ALA A 182 21.63 8.22 18.76
C ALA A 182 22.46 7.02 18.25
N VAL A 183 22.07 5.79 18.59
CA VAL A 183 22.73 4.57 18.07
C VAL A 183 22.50 4.41 16.57
N SER A 184 21.35 4.79 16.03
CA SER A 184 21.08 4.79 14.58
C SER A 184 22.05 5.72 13.86
N LEU A 185 22.20 6.95 14.38
CA LEU A 185 23.19 7.91 13.90
C LEU A 185 24.62 7.39 14.05
N GLY A 186 24.96 6.71 15.15
CA GLY A 186 26.28 6.11 15.34
C GLY A 186 26.59 4.97 14.38
N ILE A 187 25.62 4.10 14.07
CA ILE A 187 25.77 3.06 13.04
C ILE A 187 26.04 3.72 11.69
N ALA A 188 25.21 4.69 11.29
CA ALA A 188 25.39 5.40 10.04
C ALA A 188 26.73 6.15 9.98
N TYR A 189 27.12 6.84 11.05
CA TYR A 189 28.42 7.52 11.15
C TYR A 189 29.59 6.53 11.01
N SER A 190 29.56 5.38 11.69
CA SER A 190 30.62 4.37 11.59
C SER A 190 30.79 3.84 10.16
N VAL A 191 29.69 3.69 9.43
CA VAL A 191 29.67 3.29 8.03
C VAL A 191 30.15 4.43 7.14
N PHE A 192 29.68 5.66 7.36
CA PHE A 192 30.06 6.84 6.59
C PHE A 192 31.55 7.16 6.72
N LEU A 193 32.10 7.02 7.94
CA LEU A 193 33.54 7.09 8.25
C LEU A 193 34.35 6.02 7.50
N LEU A 194 33.83 4.80 7.41
CA LEU A 194 34.48 3.77 6.59
C LEU A 194 34.44 4.18 5.10
N LEU A 195 33.28 4.61 4.61
CA LEU A 195 33.06 4.92 3.20
C LEU A 195 33.85 6.15 2.72
N SER A 196 34.20 7.09 3.60
CA SER A 196 35.07 8.22 3.22
C SER A 196 36.53 7.81 2.98
N ARG A 197 36.94 6.63 3.46
CA ARG A 197 38.33 6.16 3.40
C ARG A 197 38.56 5.04 2.40
N VAL A 198 37.50 4.40 1.89
CA VAL A 198 37.61 3.25 0.99
C VAL A 198 37.86 3.68 -0.44
N THR A 199 38.65 2.88 -1.17
CA THR A 199 39.02 3.15 -2.56
C THR A 199 38.19 2.38 -3.59
N TRP A 200 37.30 1.48 -3.15
CA TRP A 200 36.47 0.62 -4.03
C TRP A 200 35.11 1.23 -4.38
N LEU A 201 34.76 2.36 -3.77
CA LEU A 201 33.47 3.01 -3.98
C LEU A 201 33.39 3.59 -5.40
N ALA A 202 32.30 3.25 -6.11
CA ALA A 202 32.03 3.62 -7.50
C ALA A 202 30.78 4.52 -7.63
N LYS A 203 29.98 4.65 -6.57
CA LYS A 203 28.80 5.53 -6.51
C LYS A 203 28.94 6.49 -5.33
N ASP A 204 28.55 7.74 -5.50
CA ASP A 204 28.59 8.73 -4.43
C ASP A 204 27.73 8.27 -3.24
N ILE A 205 28.11 8.63 -2.02
CA ILE A 205 27.31 8.31 -0.83
C ILE A 205 26.70 9.59 -0.29
N ILE A 206 25.38 9.61 -0.19
CA ILE A 206 24.62 10.67 0.46
C ILE A 206 24.20 10.15 1.83
N TRP A 207 24.58 10.82 2.90
CA TRP A 207 24.01 10.60 4.23
C TRP A 207 23.05 11.73 4.58
N LEU A 208 21.75 11.43 4.53
CA LEU A 208 20.66 12.31 4.92
C LEU A 208 20.30 12.04 6.39
N VAL A 209 20.65 12.97 7.25
CA VAL A 209 20.15 13.02 8.62
C VAL A 209 18.85 13.82 8.61
N ALA A 210 17.74 13.09 8.70
CA ALA A 210 16.40 13.62 8.49
C ALA A 210 15.77 14.07 9.82
N ASP A 211 15.30 15.30 9.86
CA ASP A 211 14.61 15.86 11.04
C ASP A 211 13.22 15.24 11.17
N SER A 212 13.00 14.46 12.23
CA SER A 212 11.74 13.73 12.45
C SER A 212 10.73 14.51 13.29
N GLN A 213 11.02 15.75 13.71
CA GLN A 213 10.12 16.57 14.54
C GLN A 213 8.71 16.72 13.93
N TYR A 214 8.64 16.82 12.60
CA TYR A 214 7.38 16.95 11.83
C TYR A 214 6.99 15.67 11.09
N GLY A 215 7.52 14.53 11.52
CA GLY A 215 7.32 13.21 10.92
C GLY A 215 8.51 12.76 10.06
N GLU A 216 8.81 11.47 10.10
CA GLU A 216 9.98 10.89 9.41
C GLU A 216 9.85 10.95 7.87
N TYR A 217 8.64 10.76 7.33
CA TYR A 217 8.42 10.79 5.89
C TYR A 217 8.48 12.21 5.30
N SER A 218 7.93 13.20 6.01
CA SER A 218 7.76 14.55 5.50
C SER A 218 9.11 15.24 5.23
N SER A 219 10.09 15.00 6.11
CA SER A 219 11.45 15.53 5.97
C SER A 219 12.20 14.92 4.79
N VAL A 220 12.06 13.61 4.57
CA VAL A 220 12.66 12.91 3.42
C VAL A 220 11.98 13.32 2.11
N ALA A 221 10.64 13.37 2.09
CA ALA A 221 9.87 13.79 0.92
C ALA A 221 10.14 15.25 0.53
N ALA A 222 10.33 16.14 1.51
CA ALA A 222 10.73 17.53 1.23
C ALA A 222 12.11 17.60 0.58
N TRP A 223 13.10 16.89 1.12
CA TRP A 223 14.45 16.85 0.53
C TRP A 223 14.46 16.25 -0.87
N LEU A 224 13.72 15.15 -1.10
CA LEU A 224 13.63 14.52 -2.41
C LEU A 224 13.00 15.43 -3.46
N ARG A 225 12.00 16.23 -3.08
CA ARG A 225 11.39 17.24 -3.97
C ARG A 225 12.41 18.24 -4.48
N GLU A 226 13.19 18.82 -3.58
CA GLU A 226 14.24 19.78 -3.96
C GLU A 226 15.40 19.11 -4.71
N TYR A 227 15.74 17.86 -4.35
CA TYR A 227 16.76 17.07 -5.05
C TYR A 227 16.42 16.88 -6.53
N GLN A 228 15.16 16.55 -6.82
CA GLN A 228 14.69 16.24 -8.17
C GLN A 228 14.31 17.49 -8.97
N ALA A 229 13.71 18.48 -8.32
CA ALA A 229 13.29 19.74 -8.91
C ALA A 229 13.84 20.92 -8.07
N PRO A 230 15.12 21.30 -8.26
CA PRO A 230 15.74 22.36 -7.47
C PRO A 230 15.10 23.69 -7.84
N VAL A 231 14.60 24.39 -6.83
CA VAL A 231 14.16 25.77 -7.00
C VAL A 231 15.39 26.64 -6.79
N PHE A 232 15.95 27.15 -7.87
CA PHE A 232 17.02 28.16 -7.78
C PHE A 232 16.39 29.45 -7.24
N HIS A 233 16.38 29.61 -5.93
CA HIS A 233 16.07 30.90 -5.33
C HIS A 233 17.18 31.87 -5.76
N LYS A 234 16.88 32.77 -6.71
CA LYS A 234 17.58 34.05 -6.76
C LYS A 234 17.42 34.64 -5.36
N VAL A 235 18.54 34.96 -4.73
CA VAL A 235 18.57 35.66 -3.44
C VAL A 235 17.97 37.05 -3.67
N ASP A 236 16.65 37.13 -3.72
CA ASP A 236 15.94 38.37 -3.53
C ASP A 236 16.03 38.68 -2.04
N VAL A 237 17.01 39.52 -1.71
CA VAL A 237 17.09 40.26 -0.46
C VAL A 237 15.82 41.11 -0.36
N VAL A 238 14.72 40.51 0.07
CA VAL A 238 13.46 41.21 0.34
C VAL A 238 13.07 40.90 1.76
N THR A 239 13.50 41.82 2.63
CA THR A 239 12.95 42.18 3.95
C THR A 239 12.61 41.01 4.89
N SER A 240 13.65 40.49 5.54
CA SER A 240 13.53 39.78 6.82
C SER A 240 13.26 40.78 7.96
N GLU A 241 12.08 41.39 7.97
CA GLU A 241 11.56 42.15 9.11
C GLU A 241 10.17 41.60 9.45
N ALA A 242 10.12 40.39 10.02
CA ALA A 242 8.91 39.86 10.68
C ALA A 242 9.16 38.63 11.58
N CYS A 243 10.37 38.02 11.57
CA CYS A 243 10.67 36.83 12.37
C CYS A 243 12.03 36.95 13.03
N ASN A 244 12.04 37.15 14.37
CA ASN A 244 13.24 37.33 15.20
C ASN A 244 14.15 36.09 15.30
N GLU A 245 13.77 34.93 14.77
CA GLU A 245 14.62 33.71 14.72
C GLU A 245 15.56 33.67 13.49
N SER A 246 15.44 34.63 12.57
CA SER A 246 16.33 34.74 11.42
C SER A 246 17.76 35.19 11.80
N SER A 247 17.95 35.76 12.98
CA SER A 247 19.26 36.18 13.49
C SER A 247 20.20 35.00 13.74
N SER A 248 19.73 33.90 14.33
CA SER A 248 20.55 32.74 14.72
C SER A 248 21.00 31.89 13.52
N PHE A 249 20.23 31.89 12.42
CA PHE A 249 20.58 31.19 11.18
C PHE A 249 21.44 32.04 10.24
N ASN A 250 21.27 33.37 10.25
CA ASN A 250 22.23 34.28 9.63
C ASN A 250 23.58 34.21 10.35
N GLU A 251 23.60 34.00 11.67
CA GLU A 251 24.81 33.63 12.43
C GLU A 251 25.31 32.21 12.10
N LEU A 252 24.44 31.25 11.78
CA LEU A 252 24.84 29.92 11.30
C LEU A 252 25.55 30.02 9.95
N GLY A 253 25.04 30.84 9.03
CA GLY A 253 25.74 31.21 7.81
C GLY A 253 27.04 31.95 8.10
N GLN A 254 26.98 33.09 8.80
CA GLN A 254 28.13 33.99 9.02
C GLN A 254 29.26 33.39 9.86
N GLY A 255 28.96 32.53 10.84
CA GLY A 255 29.97 31.81 11.63
C GLY A 255 30.61 30.63 10.89
N LEU A 256 29.95 30.08 9.86
CA LEU A 256 30.45 28.96 9.04
C LEU A 256 31.15 29.42 7.75
N TYR A 257 30.92 30.65 7.28
CA TYR A 257 31.64 31.25 6.13
C TYR A 257 33.14 31.49 6.40
N LEU A 258 33.60 31.39 7.65
CA LEU A 258 35.01 31.54 8.02
C LEU A 258 35.85 30.27 7.75
N ASP A 259 35.23 29.13 7.45
CA ASP A 259 35.90 27.89 7.06
C ASP A 259 35.33 27.45 5.71
N GLY A 260 35.99 27.80 4.60
CA GLY A 260 35.50 27.76 3.22
C GLY A 260 35.05 26.40 2.63
N LYS A 261 34.71 25.42 3.47
CA LYS A 261 34.23 24.07 3.14
C LYS A 261 32.70 23.88 3.27
N LEU A 262 31.94 24.81 3.86
CA LEU A 262 30.48 24.70 4.03
C LEU A 262 29.73 25.72 3.16
N SER A 263 29.05 25.25 2.11
CA SER A 263 28.20 26.10 1.25
C SER A 263 26.74 26.05 1.68
N GLY A 264 26.09 27.21 1.76
CA GLY A 264 24.63 27.29 1.97
C GLY A 264 23.80 26.85 0.76
N ASP A 265 24.44 26.61 -0.39
CA ASP A 265 23.78 26.18 -1.61
C ASP A 265 23.45 24.67 -1.58
N PHE A 266 22.24 24.33 -2.03
CA PHE A 266 21.77 22.95 -2.13
C PHE A 266 22.69 22.14 -3.07
N ARG A 267 23.34 21.11 -2.52
CA ARG A 267 24.23 20.23 -3.28
C ARG A 267 23.54 18.93 -3.68
N ARG A 268 23.93 18.42 -4.85
CA ARG A 268 23.45 17.14 -5.39
C ARG A 268 24.61 16.21 -5.72
N ALA A 269 24.30 14.93 -5.69
CA ALA A 269 25.10 13.91 -6.32
C ALA A 269 24.36 13.40 -7.57
N GLY A 270 24.83 12.28 -8.10
CA GLY A 270 24.21 11.60 -9.20
C GLY A 270 22.78 11.11 -8.97
N THR A 271 22.26 10.38 -9.94
CA THR A 271 20.98 9.68 -9.83
C THR A 271 21.03 8.64 -8.70
N MET A 272 19.99 8.59 -7.88
CA MET A 272 19.94 7.67 -6.74
C MET A 272 19.68 6.24 -7.24
N ALA A 273 20.61 5.33 -6.98
CA ALA A 273 20.50 3.92 -7.31
C ALA A 273 19.59 3.19 -6.31
N ALA A 274 19.76 3.45 -5.01
CA ALA A 274 18.92 2.94 -3.93
C ALA A 274 19.06 3.77 -2.67
N ALA A 275 18.12 3.60 -1.73
CA ALA A 275 18.17 4.22 -0.41
C ALA A 275 17.96 3.21 0.73
N LEU A 276 18.72 3.37 1.82
CA LEU A 276 18.63 2.57 3.02
C LEU A 276 18.32 3.49 4.20
N VAL A 277 17.16 3.30 4.83
CA VAL A 277 16.83 4.00 6.08
C VAL A 277 17.27 3.12 7.24
N ILE A 278 18.05 3.68 8.16
CA ILE A 278 18.62 2.96 9.32
C ILE A 278 17.93 3.47 10.58
N LYS A 279 17.31 2.56 11.32
CA LYS A 279 16.64 2.85 12.60
C LYS A 279 16.97 1.79 13.64
N VAL A 280 17.08 2.20 14.89
CA VAL A 280 17.30 1.33 16.05
C VAL A 280 16.24 1.65 17.10
N VAL A 281 15.63 0.61 17.64
CA VAL A 281 14.58 0.75 18.67
C VAL A 281 15.21 0.81 20.06
N ASP A 282 14.73 1.72 20.92
CA ASP A 282 15.25 1.96 22.28
C ASP A 282 15.14 0.73 23.20
N GLN A 283 14.04 -0.02 23.09
CA GLN A 283 13.76 -1.20 23.91
C GLN A 283 13.23 -2.34 23.04
N GLY A 284 13.98 -3.43 22.97
CA GLY A 284 13.45 -4.70 22.48
C GLY A 284 12.95 -5.54 23.65
N ASN A 285 11.65 -5.80 23.72
CA ASN A 285 11.07 -6.85 24.57
C ASN A 285 11.31 -8.24 23.95
N GLN A 286 12.54 -8.52 23.52
CA GLN A 286 12.81 -9.63 22.61
C GLN A 286 13.92 -10.54 23.13
N TYR A 287 13.78 -11.83 22.83
CA TYR A 287 14.74 -12.86 23.22
C TYR A 287 16.01 -12.86 22.37
N GLU A 288 16.05 -12.16 21.23
CA GLU A 288 17.16 -12.13 20.26
C GLU A 288 17.23 -10.76 19.56
N ASP A 289 18.41 -10.39 19.04
CA ASP A 289 18.54 -9.21 18.18
C ASP A 289 17.83 -9.52 16.85
N SER A 290 16.94 -8.64 16.42
CA SER A 290 16.17 -8.87 15.19
C SER A 290 16.11 -7.65 14.29
N LEU A 291 15.99 -7.91 12.99
CA LEU A 291 15.89 -6.91 11.94
C LEU A 291 14.47 -6.93 11.37
N ASN A 292 13.73 -5.83 11.55
CA ASN A 292 12.48 -5.59 10.86
C ASN A 292 12.78 -4.91 9.53
N ILE A 293 12.22 -5.43 8.44
CA ILE A 293 12.31 -4.81 7.11
C ILE A 293 10.94 -4.24 6.77
N TYR A 294 10.89 -2.94 6.51
CA TYR A 294 9.71 -2.24 5.99
C TYR A 294 9.95 -1.86 4.54
N ALA A 295 9.01 -2.24 3.67
CA ALA A 295 9.16 -2.15 2.22
C ALA A 295 7.92 -1.58 1.52
N GLU A 296 6.75 -1.66 2.16
CA GLU A 296 5.50 -1.18 1.60
C GLU A 296 5.49 0.35 1.50
N ALA A 297 5.45 0.84 0.25
CA ALA A 297 5.41 2.25 -0.09
C ALA A 297 4.00 2.72 -0.50
N SER A 298 3.90 3.94 -1.05
CA SER A 298 2.67 4.54 -1.53
C SER A 298 1.94 3.61 -2.52
N ASN A 299 0.62 3.50 -2.38
CA ASN A 299 -0.24 2.68 -3.24
C ASN A 299 0.14 1.18 -3.33
N GLY A 300 0.82 0.65 -2.31
CA GLY A 300 1.16 -0.76 -2.22
C GLY A 300 2.31 -1.19 -3.12
N GLN A 301 3.07 -0.22 -3.64
CA GLN A 301 4.27 -0.48 -4.43
C GLN A 301 5.39 -1.04 -3.55
N MET A 302 6.15 -1.99 -4.09
CA MET A 302 7.23 -2.67 -3.39
C MET A 302 8.60 -2.39 -4.04
N PRO A 303 9.70 -2.27 -3.26
CA PRO A 303 11.08 -2.31 -3.75
C PRO A 303 11.35 -3.54 -4.59
N ASN A 304 12.28 -3.40 -5.51
CA ASN A 304 12.84 -4.54 -6.20
C ASN A 304 13.21 -5.64 -5.18
N LEU A 305 12.70 -6.86 -5.40
CA LEU A 305 12.85 -7.96 -4.45
C LEU A 305 14.32 -8.29 -4.15
N ASP A 306 15.24 -8.05 -5.08
CA ASP A 306 16.67 -8.29 -4.87
C ASP A 306 17.24 -7.42 -3.74
N LEU A 307 16.76 -6.18 -3.58
CA LEU A 307 17.19 -5.31 -2.47
C LEU A 307 16.84 -5.92 -1.12
N ILE A 308 15.62 -6.46 -0.97
CA ILE A 308 15.19 -7.19 0.23
C ILE A 308 16.03 -8.45 0.41
N ASN A 309 16.30 -9.18 -0.68
CA ASN A 309 17.04 -10.44 -0.63
C ASN A 309 18.50 -10.27 -0.24
N ILE A 310 19.17 -9.20 -0.71
CA ILE A 310 20.53 -8.85 -0.28
C ILE A 310 20.55 -8.62 1.23
N VAL A 311 19.64 -7.78 1.73
CA VAL A 311 19.54 -7.52 3.17
C VAL A 311 19.26 -8.81 3.92
N ASN A 312 18.34 -9.64 3.42
CA ASN A 312 18.00 -10.89 4.05
C ASN A 312 19.20 -11.82 4.17
N TYR A 313 19.88 -12.03 3.05
CA TYR A 313 21.07 -12.85 2.97
C TYR A 313 22.19 -12.34 3.90
N MET A 314 22.47 -11.04 3.88
CA MET A 314 23.51 -10.44 4.72
C MET A 314 23.19 -10.50 6.22
N ALA A 315 21.93 -10.26 6.58
CA ALA A 315 21.49 -10.29 7.98
C ALA A 315 21.56 -11.72 8.54
N VAL A 316 21.00 -12.71 7.85
CA VAL A 316 20.95 -14.10 8.32
C VAL A 316 22.31 -14.78 8.22
N HIS A 317 22.96 -14.76 7.06
CA HIS A 317 24.15 -15.59 6.80
C HIS A 317 25.47 -14.94 7.23
N LYS A 318 25.55 -13.60 7.33
CA LYS A 318 26.80 -12.91 7.69
C LYS A 318 26.78 -12.29 9.09
N GLN A 319 25.63 -11.79 9.56
CA GLN A 319 25.53 -11.12 10.87
C GLN A 319 24.77 -11.93 11.93
N GLY A 320 24.13 -13.03 11.57
CA GLY A 320 23.37 -13.87 12.51
C GLY A 320 22.16 -13.15 13.12
N LEU A 321 21.58 -12.20 12.38
CA LEU A 321 20.37 -11.47 12.79
C LEU A 321 19.13 -12.25 12.34
N ARG A 322 18.12 -12.32 13.21
CA ARG A 322 16.82 -12.87 12.84
C ARG A 322 15.99 -11.83 12.13
N ILE A 323 15.44 -12.17 10.97
CA ILE A 323 14.60 -11.24 10.22
C ILE A 323 13.15 -11.42 10.59
N LYS A 324 12.47 -10.28 10.75
CA LYS A 324 11.05 -10.21 10.99
C LYS A 324 10.40 -9.42 9.88
N VAL A 325 9.32 -9.98 9.37
CA VAL A 325 8.35 -9.30 8.52
C VAL A 325 7.08 -9.19 9.34
N LYS A 326 6.29 -8.14 9.11
CA LYS A 326 5.01 -7.96 9.81
C LYS A 326 4.06 -9.12 9.53
N LYS A 327 3.29 -9.49 10.55
CA LYS A 327 2.35 -10.62 10.54
C LYS A 327 1.04 -10.20 11.17
N MET A 328 -0.05 -10.79 10.69
CA MET A 328 -1.36 -10.71 11.35
C MET A 328 -1.41 -11.75 12.47
N TRP A 329 -1.16 -11.32 13.71
CA TRP A 329 -1.04 -12.21 14.87
C TRP A 329 -2.31 -13.00 15.15
N SER A 330 -3.49 -12.44 14.89
CA SER A 330 -4.79 -13.14 15.04
C SER A 330 -4.92 -14.40 14.18
N LEU A 331 -4.15 -14.52 13.09
CA LEU A 331 -4.14 -15.73 12.25
C LEU A 331 -3.20 -16.81 12.77
N ILE A 332 -2.22 -16.46 13.61
CA ILE A 332 -1.23 -17.44 14.09
C ILE A 332 -1.90 -18.45 15.03
N ASP A 333 -2.81 -17.98 15.90
CA ASP A 333 -3.52 -18.83 16.85
C ASP A 333 -4.83 -19.42 16.28
N SER A 334 -5.05 -19.29 14.97
CA SER A 334 -6.27 -19.73 14.32
C SER A 334 -6.34 -21.26 14.16
N TRP A 335 -7.29 -21.89 14.86
CA TRP A 335 -7.54 -23.33 14.76
C TRP A 335 -7.87 -23.80 13.32
N TRP A 336 -8.64 -23.02 12.57
CA TRP A 336 -9.03 -23.40 11.20
C TRP A 336 -7.85 -23.33 10.22
N LEU A 337 -6.96 -22.33 10.35
CA LEU A 337 -5.74 -22.25 9.54
C LEU A 337 -4.78 -23.38 9.87
N ASN A 338 -4.62 -23.71 11.16
CA ASN A 338 -3.81 -24.85 11.56
C ASN A 338 -4.34 -26.15 10.96
N THR A 339 -5.67 -26.36 10.99
CA THR A 339 -6.31 -27.53 10.37
C THR A 339 -6.03 -27.60 8.86
N LEU A 340 -6.12 -26.48 8.14
CA LEU A 340 -5.75 -26.40 6.73
C LEU A 340 -4.26 -26.70 6.50
N GLY A 341 -3.38 -26.17 7.36
CA GLY A 341 -1.96 -26.47 7.33
C GLY A 341 -1.66 -27.96 7.46
N VAL A 342 -2.32 -28.65 8.40
CA VAL A 342 -2.21 -30.11 8.57
C VAL A 342 -2.71 -30.86 7.33
N ILE A 343 -3.81 -30.41 6.72
CA ILE A 343 -4.33 -30.99 5.47
C ILE A 343 -3.29 -30.84 4.35
N PHE A 344 -2.74 -29.64 4.12
CA PHE A 344 -1.73 -29.43 3.08
C PHE A 344 -0.43 -30.17 3.34
N GLU A 345 -0.02 -30.31 4.60
CA GLU A 345 1.14 -31.12 4.97
C GLU A 345 0.90 -32.60 4.65
N SER A 346 -0.28 -33.13 4.98
CA SER A 346 -0.66 -34.52 4.69
C SER A 346 -0.73 -34.79 3.18
N LEU A 347 -1.34 -33.88 2.41
CA LEU A 347 -1.40 -33.95 0.95
C LEU A 347 0.00 -33.88 0.33
N GLY A 348 0.90 -33.07 0.91
CA GLY A 348 2.31 -33.03 0.52
C GLY A 348 3.03 -34.36 0.71
N LYS A 349 2.79 -35.03 1.85
CA LYS A 349 3.34 -36.37 2.12
C LYS A 349 2.81 -37.41 1.13
N VAL A 350 1.51 -37.39 0.84
CA VAL A 350 0.89 -38.27 -0.16
C VAL A 350 1.45 -37.99 -1.57
N ALA A 351 1.55 -36.72 -1.98
CA ALA A 351 2.10 -36.35 -3.28
C ALA A 351 3.55 -36.83 -3.46
N ARG A 352 4.39 -36.68 -2.42
CA ARG A 352 5.77 -37.19 -2.42
C ARG A 352 5.84 -38.72 -2.48
N SER A 353 4.88 -39.42 -1.90
CA SER A 353 4.80 -40.89 -2.00
C SER A 353 4.45 -41.37 -3.41
N LEU A 354 3.66 -40.59 -4.16
CA LEU A 354 3.27 -40.91 -5.54
C LEU A 354 4.37 -40.54 -6.53
N ASN A 355 5.02 -39.39 -6.35
CA ASN A 355 6.15 -38.97 -7.17
C ASN A 355 7.14 -38.15 -6.33
N PRO A 356 8.35 -38.68 -6.06
CA PRO A 356 9.36 -38.00 -5.26
C PRO A 356 9.80 -36.64 -5.81
N GLN A 357 9.61 -36.37 -7.11
CA GLN A 357 9.97 -35.09 -7.74
C GLN A 357 8.94 -33.97 -7.48
N LEU A 358 7.74 -34.30 -7.01
CA LEU A 358 6.70 -33.32 -6.69
C LEU A 358 7.03 -32.61 -5.37
N LYS A 359 7.55 -31.38 -5.48
CA LYS A 359 7.82 -30.47 -4.36
C LYS A 359 6.55 -29.80 -3.84
N PHE A 360 5.52 -30.58 -3.52
CA PHE A 360 4.25 -30.07 -2.98
C PHE A 360 4.18 -30.25 -1.45
N GLY A 361 3.59 -29.25 -0.78
CA GLY A 361 3.35 -29.24 0.66
C GLY A 361 4.49 -28.69 1.51
N ILE A 362 4.12 -27.93 2.53
CA ILE A 362 4.98 -27.31 3.54
C ILE A 362 4.53 -27.73 4.95
N PRO A 363 5.38 -27.62 5.98
CA PRO A 363 4.97 -27.86 7.37
C PRO A 363 3.75 -27.01 7.76
N ALA A 364 2.86 -27.53 8.61
CA ALA A 364 1.68 -26.80 9.04
C ALA A 364 2.02 -25.46 9.73
N SER A 365 3.09 -25.41 10.52
CA SER A 365 3.59 -24.17 11.14
C SER A 365 4.00 -23.11 10.12
N ASP A 366 4.74 -23.52 9.08
CA ASP A 366 5.19 -22.63 8.01
C ASP A 366 4.01 -22.13 7.18
N TYR A 367 2.97 -22.96 7.01
CA TYR A 367 1.75 -22.56 6.33
C TYR A 367 1.00 -21.47 7.11
N VAL A 368 0.80 -21.66 8.41
CA VAL A 368 0.11 -20.69 9.28
C VAL A 368 0.89 -19.37 9.34
N GLU A 369 2.20 -19.44 9.56
CA GLU A 369 3.07 -18.26 9.54
C GLU A 369 3.07 -17.58 8.16
N GLY A 370 3.07 -18.40 7.10
CA GLY A 370 2.96 -17.98 5.71
C GLY A 370 1.69 -17.18 5.41
N ALA A 371 0.55 -17.72 5.85
CA ALA A 371 -0.77 -17.09 5.70
C ALA A 371 -0.89 -15.80 6.51
N ALA A 372 -0.37 -15.79 7.75
CA ALA A 372 -0.35 -14.59 8.60
C ALA A 372 0.49 -13.45 8.00
N THR A 373 1.63 -13.78 7.40
CA THR A 373 2.50 -12.82 6.71
C THR A 373 1.84 -12.33 5.41
N LEU A 374 1.25 -13.24 4.63
CA LEU A 374 0.53 -12.91 3.39
C LEU A 374 -0.64 -11.95 3.65
N ALA A 375 -1.44 -12.21 4.68
CA ALA A 375 -2.56 -11.35 5.08
C ALA A 375 -2.06 -9.95 5.49
N SER A 376 -0.96 -9.88 6.25
CA SER A 376 -0.31 -8.61 6.58
C SER A 376 0.19 -7.88 5.34
N SER A 377 0.81 -8.60 4.39
CA SER A 377 1.32 -8.01 3.14
C SER A 377 0.19 -7.43 2.29
N LEU A 378 -0.92 -8.18 2.12
CA LEU A 378 -2.13 -7.70 1.44
C LEU A 378 -2.74 -6.49 2.15
N TYR A 379 -2.76 -6.48 3.47
CA TYR A 379 -3.31 -5.36 4.23
C TYR A 379 -2.49 -4.08 4.06
N TYR A 380 -1.19 -4.10 4.30
CA TYR A 380 -0.36 -2.89 4.19
C TYR A 380 -0.21 -2.40 2.74
N GLN A 381 -0.12 -3.32 1.77
CA GLN A 381 -0.18 -2.93 0.36
C GLN A 381 -1.56 -2.34 0.00
N GLY A 382 -2.65 -2.95 0.47
CA GLY A 382 -4.01 -2.50 0.22
C GLY A 382 -4.34 -1.16 0.89
N LEU A 383 -3.74 -0.83 2.04
CA LEU A 383 -3.84 0.51 2.61
C LEU A 383 -3.19 1.56 1.71
N GLY A 384 -2.11 1.21 1.00
CA GLY A 384 -1.39 2.13 0.14
C GLY A 384 -0.70 3.28 0.89
N VAL A 385 -0.53 3.14 2.21
CA VAL A 385 0.16 4.09 3.08
C VAL A 385 1.57 3.57 3.33
N PRO A 386 2.62 4.38 3.11
CA PRO A 386 4.00 3.99 3.41
C PRO A 386 4.19 3.54 4.85
N THR A 387 4.91 2.44 5.03
CA THR A 387 5.24 1.91 6.36
C THR A 387 6.42 2.62 7.03
N GLY A 388 7.13 3.47 6.29
CA GLY A 388 8.24 4.27 6.80
C GLY A 388 8.71 5.34 5.80
N PRO A 389 9.78 6.07 6.14
CA PRO A 389 10.32 7.16 5.31
C PRO A 389 10.83 6.71 3.94
N HIS A 390 11.14 5.42 3.76
CA HIS A 390 11.52 4.86 2.46
C HIS A 390 10.43 5.06 1.39
N GLY A 391 9.16 5.18 1.78
CA GLY A 391 8.07 5.36 0.82
C GLY A 391 8.21 6.62 -0.04
N ALA A 392 8.88 7.66 0.47
CA ALA A 392 9.07 8.92 -0.28
C ALA A 392 9.95 8.72 -1.52
N PHE A 393 10.88 7.76 -1.47
CA PHE A 393 11.75 7.42 -2.60
C PHE A 393 10.99 6.73 -3.74
N ARG A 394 9.90 6.01 -3.42
CA ARG A 394 9.11 5.27 -4.40
C ARG A 394 8.44 6.20 -5.40
N ASP A 395 7.97 7.36 -4.96
CA ASP A 395 7.37 8.38 -5.83
C ASP A 395 8.35 8.87 -6.92
N TYR A 396 9.66 8.69 -6.69
CA TYR A 396 10.75 9.03 -7.62
C TYR A 396 11.39 7.79 -8.27
N GLN A 397 10.76 6.62 -8.20
CA GLN A 397 11.25 5.36 -8.75
C GLN A 397 12.65 4.96 -8.22
N VAL A 398 12.95 5.31 -6.97
CA VAL A 398 14.16 4.88 -6.28
C VAL A 398 13.81 3.73 -5.34
N ASP A 399 14.49 2.60 -5.49
CA ASP A 399 14.28 1.45 -4.62
C ASP A 399 14.84 1.73 -3.23
N ALA A 400 13.97 1.65 -2.22
CA ALA A 400 14.31 1.99 -0.86
C ALA A 400 13.63 1.07 0.15
N ILE A 401 14.29 0.87 1.28
CA ILE A 401 13.79 0.08 2.41
C ILE A 401 14.14 0.73 3.74
N THR A 402 13.31 0.51 4.75
CA THR A 402 13.63 0.86 6.14
C THR A 402 14.04 -0.37 6.92
N LEU A 403 15.24 -0.30 7.49
CA LEU A 403 15.88 -1.31 8.31
C LEU A 403 15.78 -0.87 9.76
N GLU A 404 14.89 -1.51 10.51
CA GLU A 404 14.73 -1.26 11.93
C GLU A 404 15.36 -2.41 12.73
N ILE A 405 16.50 -2.14 13.37
CA ILE A 405 17.27 -3.09 14.15
C ILE A 405 16.81 -3.00 15.61
N SER A 406 16.27 -4.09 16.12
CA SER A 406 15.81 -4.20 17.51
C SER A 406 16.80 -5.00 18.35
N PRO A 407 17.35 -4.42 19.43
CA PRO A 407 18.30 -5.12 20.29
C PRO A 407 17.58 -6.06 21.27
N LYS A 408 18.16 -7.21 21.57
CA LYS A 408 17.68 -8.17 22.59
C LYS A 408 17.60 -7.55 23.99
N VAL A 409 18.59 -6.72 24.32
CA VAL A 409 18.78 -6.13 25.65
C VAL A 409 19.07 -4.65 25.44
N SER A 410 18.65 -3.82 26.40
CA SER A 410 18.94 -2.39 26.42
C SER A 410 20.43 -2.10 26.14
N LEU A 411 20.69 -1.11 25.29
CA LEU A 411 22.02 -0.71 24.81
C LEU A 411 22.78 0.20 25.79
N THR A 412 22.40 0.20 27.06
CA THR A 412 23.06 0.99 28.12
C THR A 412 24.52 0.57 28.31
N LYS A 413 24.80 -0.72 28.30
CA LYS A 413 26.17 -1.26 28.44
C LYS A 413 27.01 -1.01 27.17
N LEU A 414 28.13 -0.30 27.32
CA LEU A 414 29.02 0.08 26.21
C LEU A 414 29.49 -1.12 25.39
N ASN A 415 29.99 -2.19 26.01
CA ASN A 415 30.47 -3.37 25.27
C ASN A 415 29.39 -3.98 24.37
N ARG A 416 28.15 -4.06 24.86
CA ARG A 416 27.03 -4.61 24.10
C ARG A 416 26.62 -3.68 22.96
N ARG A 417 26.60 -2.37 23.22
CA ARG A 417 26.38 -1.34 22.20
C ARG A 417 27.41 -1.42 21.09
N ASN A 418 28.68 -1.61 21.43
CA ASN A 418 29.77 -1.73 20.44
C ASN A 418 29.58 -2.95 19.55
N GLU A 419 29.28 -4.11 20.14
CA GLU A 419 29.01 -5.32 19.39
C GLU A 419 27.78 -5.17 18.47
N PHE A 420 26.71 -4.57 19.00
CA PHE A 420 25.49 -4.31 18.23
C PHE A 420 25.73 -3.37 17.06
N MET A 421 26.42 -2.24 17.29
CA MET A 421 26.77 -1.28 16.24
C MET A 421 27.73 -1.89 15.20
N LEU A 422 28.67 -2.74 15.63
CA LEU A 422 29.57 -3.46 14.72
C LEU A 422 28.78 -4.37 13.78
N ARG A 423 27.81 -5.15 14.32
CA ARG A 423 26.95 -6.03 13.51
C ARG A 423 26.05 -5.23 12.56
N GLY A 424 25.43 -4.17 13.04
CA GLY A 424 24.60 -3.27 12.23
C GLY A 424 25.40 -2.59 11.11
N GLY A 425 26.56 -2.00 11.45
CA GLY A 425 27.43 -1.35 10.47
C GLY A 425 27.95 -2.33 9.40
N ARG A 426 28.29 -3.56 9.79
CA ARG A 426 28.70 -4.63 8.87
C ARG A 426 27.58 -5.11 7.94
N LEU A 427 26.34 -5.14 8.43
CA LEU A 427 25.17 -5.40 7.59
C LEU A 427 25.05 -4.32 6.51
N ILE A 428 25.04 -3.05 6.93
CA ILE A 428 24.89 -1.91 6.00
C ILE A 428 26.07 -1.85 5.02
N GLU A 429 27.32 -2.04 5.48
CA GLU A 429 28.51 -2.11 4.62
C GLU A 429 28.33 -3.15 3.50
N GLY A 430 27.91 -4.37 3.85
CA GLY A 430 27.75 -5.44 2.86
C GLY A 430 26.62 -5.20 1.86
N VAL A 431 25.53 -4.54 2.30
CA VAL A 431 24.43 -4.13 1.40
C VAL A 431 24.92 -3.04 0.44
N ILE A 432 25.61 -2.02 0.94
CA ILE A 432 26.19 -0.94 0.12
C ILE A 432 27.17 -1.51 -0.91
N ARG A 433 28.04 -2.44 -0.52
CA ARG A 433 28.96 -3.10 -1.46
C ARG A 433 28.23 -3.82 -2.58
N SER A 434 27.14 -4.50 -2.26
CA SER A 434 26.34 -5.23 -3.24
C SER A 434 25.69 -4.25 -4.24
N ILE A 435 25.14 -3.14 -3.75
CA ILE A 435 24.53 -2.09 -4.59
C ILE A 435 25.60 -1.33 -5.39
N ASN A 436 26.78 -1.10 -4.83
CA ASN A 436 27.88 -0.39 -5.48
C ASN A 436 28.38 -1.11 -6.73
N ASN A 437 28.31 -2.45 -6.75
CA ASN A 437 28.70 -3.28 -7.89
C ASN A 437 27.68 -3.26 -9.04
N LEU A 438 26.46 -2.80 -8.79
CA LEU A 438 25.40 -2.79 -9.78
C LEU A 438 25.70 -1.74 -10.86
N LEU A 439 25.70 -2.10 -12.14
CA LEU A 439 26.01 -1.17 -13.24
C LEU A 439 24.76 -0.47 -13.80
N GLU A 440 23.59 -1.03 -13.56
CA GLU A 440 22.31 -0.53 -14.06
C GLU A 440 21.33 -0.34 -12.91
N LYS A 441 20.21 0.34 -13.11
CA LYS A 441 19.15 0.36 -12.08
C LYS A 441 18.59 -1.05 -11.89
N PHE A 442 18.05 -1.35 -10.71
CA PHE A 442 17.34 -2.60 -10.45
C PHE A 442 16.24 -2.81 -11.51
N HIS A 443 16.31 -3.90 -12.28
CA HIS A 443 15.34 -4.18 -13.35
C HIS A 443 15.04 -5.68 -13.58
N GLN A 444 15.92 -6.59 -13.14
CA GLN A 444 15.77 -8.03 -13.42
C GLN A 444 14.79 -8.76 -12.49
N SER A 445 14.60 -8.26 -11.26
CA SER A 445 13.71 -8.91 -10.26
C SER A 445 12.28 -8.38 -10.30
N PHE A 446 11.40 -9.00 -9.49
CA PHE A 446 9.99 -8.66 -9.41
C PHE A 446 9.75 -7.35 -8.63
N PHE A 447 8.86 -6.49 -9.16
CA PHE A 447 8.32 -5.31 -8.47
C PHE A 447 6.91 -5.54 -7.91
N LEU A 448 6.28 -6.64 -8.33
CA LEU A 448 4.92 -7.04 -8.00
C LEU A 448 4.94 -8.43 -7.37
N TYR A 449 4.98 -8.45 -6.04
CA TYR A 449 5.06 -9.68 -5.25
C TYR A 449 4.40 -9.52 -3.87
N LEU A 450 4.04 -10.66 -3.28
CA LEU A 450 3.56 -10.76 -1.90
C LEU A 450 4.55 -11.59 -1.09
N LEU A 451 4.91 -11.12 0.11
CA LEU A 451 5.78 -11.86 1.00
C LEU A 451 4.94 -12.85 1.83
N THR A 452 5.42 -14.08 1.93
CA THR A 452 4.85 -15.12 2.83
C THR A 452 5.81 -15.44 3.96
N SER A 453 7.10 -15.19 3.78
CA SER A 453 8.09 -15.22 4.86
C SER A 453 9.28 -14.35 4.44
N PRO A 454 10.25 -14.05 5.33
CA PRO A 454 11.45 -13.30 4.95
C PRO A 454 12.20 -13.90 3.74
N GLY A 455 12.12 -15.22 3.55
CA GLY A 455 12.78 -15.95 2.47
C GLY A 455 11.83 -16.55 1.43
N LYS A 456 10.53 -16.21 1.43
CA LYS A 456 9.56 -16.74 0.46
C LYS A 456 8.60 -15.68 -0.06
N PHE A 457 8.35 -15.71 -1.37
CA PHE A 457 7.49 -14.76 -2.04
C PHE A 457 6.55 -15.43 -3.05
N VAL A 458 5.46 -14.74 -3.38
CA VAL A 458 4.52 -15.11 -4.43
C VAL A 458 4.60 -14.05 -5.52
N SER A 459 4.95 -14.46 -6.75
CA SER A 459 5.04 -13.56 -7.91
C SER A 459 3.66 -13.21 -8.48
N VAL A 460 3.57 -12.08 -9.20
CA VAL A 460 2.36 -11.63 -9.93
C VAL A 460 1.63 -12.71 -10.72
N GLY A 461 2.34 -13.56 -11.45
CA GLY A 461 1.70 -14.62 -12.25
C GLY A 461 0.93 -15.65 -11.43
N VAL A 462 1.25 -15.82 -10.15
CA VAL A 462 0.60 -16.80 -9.26
C VAL A 462 -0.51 -16.14 -8.45
N TYR A 463 -0.28 -14.98 -7.86
CA TYR A 463 -1.30 -14.32 -7.05
C TYR A 463 -2.45 -13.72 -7.88
N MET A 464 -2.28 -13.48 -9.19
CA MET A 464 -3.38 -13.00 -10.05
C MET A 464 -4.44 -14.07 -10.31
N ILE A 465 -4.11 -15.35 -10.11
CA ILE A 465 -5.01 -16.48 -10.34
C ILE A 465 -6.23 -16.44 -9.41
N PRO A 466 -6.11 -16.33 -8.07
CA PRO A 466 -7.27 -16.23 -7.19
C PRO A 466 -8.16 -15.03 -7.55
N PHE A 467 -7.58 -13.86 -7.80
CA PHE A 467 -8.33 -12.67 -8.23
C PHE A 467 -9.16 -12.94 -9.50
N ALA A 468 -8.52 -13.46 -10.54
CA ALA A 468 -9.19 -13.74 -11.81
C ALA A 468 -10.35 -14.74 -11.63
N LEU A 469 -10.16 -15.78 -10.81
CA LEU A 469 -11.19 -16.77 -10.50
C LEU A 469 -12.35 -16.19 -9.69
N LEU A 470 -12.08 -15.30 -8.72
CA LEU A 470 -13.10 -14.61 -7.93
C LEU A 470 -13.95 -13.68 -8.81
N VAL A 471 -13.32 -12.98 -9.76
CA VAL A 471 -13.97 -11.93 -10.55
C VAL A 471 -14.62 -12.47 -11.85
N ALA A 472 -14.12 -13.58 -12.42
CA ALA A 472 -14.65 -14.21 -13.64
C ALA A 472 -16.17 -14.50 -13.65
N PRO A 473 -16.83 -14.88 -12.53
CA PRO A 473 -18.28 -15.05 -12.48
C PRO A 473 -19.10 -13.82 -12.85
N LEU A 474 -18.60 -12.61 -12.55
CA LEU A 474 -19.35 -11.37 -12.71
C LEU A 474 -19.83 -11.15 -14.15
N PRO A 475 -18.95 -11.11 -15.18
CA PRO A 475 -19.38 -10.90 -16.56
C PRO A 475 -20.27 -12.04 -17.08
N ILE A 476 -20.05 -13.29 -16.64
CA ILE A 476 -20.88 -14.45 -17.03
C ILE A 476 -22.30 -14.30 -16.51
N VAL A 477 -22.46 -13.92 -15.23
CA VAL A 477 -23.78 -13.70 -14.62
C VAL A 477 -24.46 -12.47 -15.19
N ALA A 478 -23.73 -11.38 -15.45
CA ALA A 478 -24.28 -10.21 -16.13
C ALA A 478 -24.84 -10.60 -17.51
N ALA A 479 -24.06 -11.31 -18.32
CA ALA A 479 -24.51 -11.80 -19.63
C ALA A 479 -25.73 -12.73 -19.52
N TYR A 480 -25.75 -13.64 -18.53
CA TYR A 480 -26.90 -14.51 -18.28
C TYR A 480 -28.15 -13.74 -17.89
N LEU A 481 -28.06 -12.75 -16.99
CA LEU A 481 -29.22 -11.96 -16.57
C LEU A 481 -29.78 -11.14 -17.74
N HIS A 482 -28.91 -10.59 -18.58
CA HIS A 482 -29.32 -9.89 -19.80
C HIS A 482 -30.00 -10.82 -20.81
N ALA A 483 -29.44 -12.03 -21.03
CA ALA A 483 -29.99 -13.01 -21.95
C ALA A 483 -31.28 -13.64 -21.43
N ASN A 484 -31.40 -13.97 -20.15
CA ASN A 484 -32.61 -14.64 -19.65
C ASN A 484 -33.80 -13.68 -19.48
N GLY A 485 -33.53 -12.38 -19.35
CA GLY A 485 -34.54 -11.34 -19.56
C GLY A 485 -35.14 -11.36 -20.97
N SER A 486 -34.47 -11.99 -21.96
CA SER A 486 -34.98 -12.09 -23.34
C SER A 486 -36.00 -13.20 -23.57
N ASN A 487 -36.09 -14.21 -22.69
CA ASN A 487 -36.82 -15.47 -22.95
C ASN A 487 -38.17 -15.61 -22.22
N SER A 488 -38.60 -14.61 -21.45
CA SER A 488 -39.80 -14.72 -20.59
C SER A 488 -41.13 -14.31 -21.22
N THR A 489 -41.22 -14.12 -22.54
CA THR A 489 -42.50 -13.86 -23.25
C THR A 489 -42.90 -15.06 -24.12
N PRO A 490 -43.87 -15.90 -23.69
CA PRO A 490 -44.63 -16.69 -24.64
C PRO A 490 -45.68 -15.77 -25.27
N GLN A 491 -45.34 -15.13 -26.38
CA GLN A 491 -46.33 -14.43 -27.22
C GLN A 491 -46.33 -15.03 -28.63
N ASN A 492 -47.55 -15.17 -29.15
CA ASN A 492 -47.90 -15.78 -30.43
C ASN A 492 -46.99 -15.32 -31.59
N PRO A 493 -46.72 -16.20 -32.57
CA PRO A 493 -45.69 -15.99 -33.60
C PRO A 493 -46.11 -15.03 -34.73
N SER A 494 -46.74 -13.90 -34.41
CA SER A 494 -47.20 -12.95 -35.42
C SER A 494 -47.19 -11.51 -34.89
N SER A 495 -46.00 -10.95 -34.63
CA SER A 495 -45.61 -9.56 -34.96
C SER A 495 -44.32 -9.13 -34.25
N SER A 496 -43.38 -8.59 -35.05
CA SER A 496 -42.27 -7.69 -34.66
C SER A 496 -41.04 -8.24 -33.89
N LEU A 497 -40.10 -8.84 -34.64
CA LEU A 497 -38.71 -9.07 -34.18
C LEU A 497 -37.92 -7.75 -33.97
N GLU A 498 -38.30 -6.64 -34.61
CA GLU A 498 -37.59 -5.35 -34.50
C GLU A 498 -38.02 -4.49 -33.30
N VAL A 499 -39.27 -4.63 -32.83
CA VAL A 499 -39.81 -3.82 -31.72
C VAL A 499 -39.33 -4.33 -30.36
N ASP A 500 -39.15 -5.65 -30.22
CA ASP A 500 -38.71 -6.29 -28.97
C ASP A 500 -37.23 -6.00 -28.64
N GLY A 501 -36.38 -5.82 -29.66
CA GLY A 501 -34.98 -5.42 -29.49
C GLY A 501 -34.81 -3.98 -28.99
N SER A 502 -35.64 -3.06 -29.49
CA SER A 502 -35.63 -1.66 -29.07
C SER A 502 -36.05 -1.51 -27.60
N HIS A 503 -37.15 -2.14 -27.18
CA HIS A 503 -37.64 -2.05 -25.80
C HIS A 503 -36.62 -2.56 -24.76
N LYS A 504 -35.94 -3.67 -25.05
CA LYS A 504 -34.88 -4.23 -24.19
C LYS A 504 -33.66 -3.32 -24.07
N SER A 505 -33.26 -2.67 -25.17
CA SER A 505 -32.18 -1.68 -25.15
C SER A 505 -32.51 -0.48 -24.26
N TRP A 506 -33.76 -0.02 -24.29
CA TRP A 506 -34.25 1.06 -23.43
C TRP A 506 -34.31 0.67 -21.95
N GLU A 507 -34.69 -0.57 -21.60
CA GLU A 507 -34.67 -1.06 -20.22
C GLU A 507 -33.26 -1.17 -19.65
N TRP A 508 -32.31 -1.67 -20.45
CA TRP A 508 -30.90 -1.72 -20.07
C TRP A 508 -30.34 -0.31 -19.90
N LEU A 509 -30.66 0.62 -20.82
CA LEU A 509 -30.21 2.01 -20.74
C LEU A 509 -30.78 2.71 -19.50
N ASN A 510 -32.05 2.47 -19.15
CA ASN A 510 -32.65 2.99 -17.93
C ASN A 510 -31.96 2.44 -16.67
N SER A 511 -31.59 1.16 -16.68
CA SER A 511 -30.83 0.54 -15.60
C SER A 511 -29.40 1.12 -15.51
N ALA A 512 -28.73 1.30 -16.66
CA ALA A 512 -27.43 1.94 -16.77
C ALA A 512 -27.45 3.37 -16.23
N ARG A 513 -28.50 4.14 -16.55
CA ARG A 513 -28.69 5.49 -16.02
C ARG A 513 -28.82 5.49 -14.50
N LYS A 514 -29.62 4.59 -13.91
CA LYS A 514 -29.74 4.47 -12.43
C LYS A 514 -28.39 4.14 -11.78
N VAL A 515 -27.66 3.18 -12.35
CA VAL A 515 -26.33 2.79 -11.86
C VAL A 515 -25.35 3.97 -11.94
N LEU A 516 -25.33 4.70 -13.06
CA LEU A 516 -24.48 5.86 -13.25
C LEU A 516 -24.78 6.95 -12.22
N VAL A 517 -26.06 7.25 -11.97
CA VAL A 517 -26.47 8.24 -10.97
C VAL A 517 -26.01 7.85 -9.55
N ILE A 518 -26.07 6.57 -9.19
CA ILE A 518 -25.60 6.08 -7.88
C ILE A 518 -24.05 6.12 -7.79
N HIS A 519 -23.33 5.89 -8.89
CA HIS A 519 -21.87 6.08 -8.89
C HIS A 519 -21.49 7.56 -8.76
N LEU A 520 -22.24 8.47 -9.40
CA LEU A 520 -22.08 9.92 -9.21
C LEU A 520 -22.36 10.34 -7.76
N TRP A 521 -23.33 9.71 -7.10
CA TRP A 521 -23.54 9.87 -5.66
C TRP A 521 -22.31 9.41 -4.85
N GLY A 522 -21.70 8.27 -5.19
CA GLY A 522 -20.45 7.84 -4.56
C GLY A 522 -19.32 8.85 -4.69
N VAL A 523 -19.17 9.44 -5.88
CA VAL A 523 -18.23 10.55 -6.10
C VAL A 523 -18.56 11.72 -5.17
N PHE A 524 -19.82 12.16 -5.11
CA PHE A 524 -20.23 13.24 -4.18
C PHE A 524 -19.91 12.91 -2.72
N VAL A 525 -20.20 11.69 -2.25
CA VAL A 525 -19.90 11.24 -0.88
C VAL A 525 -18.40 11.22 -0.61
N SER A 526 -17.58 10.88 -1.59
CA SER A 526 -16.10 10.96 -1.49
C SER A 526 -15.58 12.41 -1.48
N LEU A 527 -16.36 13.39 -1.94
CA LEU A 527 -15.99 14.80 -1.86
C LEU A 527 -16.39 15.44 -0.51
N LEU A 528 -17.39 14.90 0.20
CA LEU A 528 -17.90 15.46 1.46
C LEU A 528 -16.83 15.69 2.55
N PRO A 529 -15.85 14.77 2.78
CA PRO A 529 -14.84 14.98 3.81
C PRO A 529 -14.01 16.26 3.63
N PHE A 530 -13.81 16.72 2.38
CA PHE A 530 -13.16 18.00 2.10
C PHE A 530 -13.86 19.17 2.78
N PHE A 531 -15.19 19.25 2.59
CA PHE A 531 -16.00 20.35 3.10
C PHE A 531 -16.14 20.27 4.62
N LEU A 532 -16.28 19.06 5.17
CA LEU A 532 -16.40 18.85 6.61
C LEU A 532 -15.12 19.26 7.36
N ARG A 533 -13.95 19.02 6.77
CA ARG A 533 -12.67 19.39 7.40
C ARG A 533 -12.41 20.90 7.44
N GLN A 534 -13.07 21.68 6.58
CA GLN A 534 -12.99 23.14 6.62
C GLN A 534 -13.76 23.74 7.80
N VAL A 535 -14.64 22.98 8.44
CA VAL A 535 -15.42 23.44 9.60
C VAL A 535 -14.53 23.41 10.85
N PRO A 536 -14.17 24.57 11.43
CA PRO A 536 -13.29 24.63 12.59
C PRO A 536 -13.94 24.00 13.84
N ASN A 537 -13.12 23.47 14.75
CA ASN A 537 -13.51 22.92 16.06
C ASN A 537 -14.41 21.67 16.05
N THR A 538 -14.38 20.88 14.98
CA THR A 538 -15.09 19.59 14.91
C THR A 538 -14.23 18.44 15.44
N THR A 539 -14.79 17.56 16.28
CA THR A 539 -14.10 16.33 16.70
C THR A 539 -14.21 15.26 15.62
N LEU A 540 -13.25 14.31 15.56
CA LEU A 540 -13.24 13.24 14.55
C LEU A 540 -14.55 12.44 14.53
N THR A 541 -15.15 12.21 15.71
CA THR A 541 -16.44 11.52 15.84
C THR A 541 -17.59 12.33 15.26
N MET A 542 -17.60 13.66 15.45
CA MET A 542 -18.64 14.52 14.88
C MET A 542 -18.53 14.57 13.35
N ASN A 543 -17.31 14.61 12.80
CA ASN A 543 -17.09 14.58 11.36
C ASN A 543 -17.58 13.28 10.72
N PHE A 544 -17.33 12.13 11.36
CA PHE A 544 -17.89 10.85 10.93
C PHE A 544 -19.43 10.87 10.91
N VAL A 545 -20.04 11.33 12.01
CA VAL A 545 -21.49 11.38 12.15
C VAL A 545 -22.12 12.32 11.13
N LEU A 546 -21.57 13.52 10.95
CA LEU A 546 -22.01 14.49 9.93
C LEU A 546 -21.87 13.93 8.52
N TRP A 547 -20.74 13.30 8.20
CA TRP A 547 -20.53 12.64 6.90
C TRP A 547 -21.57 11.56 6.65
N GLY A 548 -21.85 10.73 7.65
CA GLY A 548 -22.88 9.70 7.59
C GLY A 548 -24.28 10.29 7.32
N PHE A 549 -24.68 11.30 8.10
CA PHE A 549 -25.98 11.96 7.92
C PHE A 549 -26.10 12.63 6.55
N LEU A 550 -25.09 13.38 6.10
CA LEU A 550 -25.10 14.04 4.78
C LEU A 550 -25.12 13.02 3.64
N SER A 551 -24.44 11.89 3.79
CA SER A 551 -24.44 10.81 2.81
C SER A 551 -25.81 10.13 2.70
N ILE A 552 -26.48 9.85 3.83
CA ILE A 552 -27.84 9.30 3.85
C ILE A 552 -28.84 10.30 3.30
N PHE A 553 -28.76 11.57 3.71
CA PHE A 553 -29.66 12.63 3.25
C PHE A 553 -29.52 12.88 1.74
N SER A 554 -28.30 12.94 1.23
CA SER A 554 -28.05 13.06 -0.23
C SER A 554 -28.55 11.84 -1.00
N LEU A 555 -28.41 10.63 -0.45
CA LEU A 555 -28.96 9.42 -1.06
C LEU A 555 -30.50 9.45 -1.07
N LEU A 556 -31.14 9.94 0.00
CA LEU A 556 -32.59 10.08 0.07
C LEU A 556 -33.11 11.08 -0.96
N ILE A 557 -32.46 12.25 -1.09
CA ILE A 557 -32.79 13.24 -2.13
C ILE A 557 -32.63 12.63 -3.53
N LEU A 558 -31.56 11.87 -3.75
CA LEU A 558 -31.32 11.19 -5.01
C LEU A 558 -32.44 10.18 -5.32
N TYR A 559 -32.91 9.40 -4.34
CA TYR A 559 -34.07 8.53 -4.53
C TYR A 559 -35.36 9.31 -4.80
N LEU A 560 -35.63 10.41 -4.08
CA LEU A 560 -36.80 11.26 -4.31
C LEU A 560 -36.81 11.89 -5.72
N THR A 561 -35.64 12.30 -6.22
CA THR A 561 -35.49 12.86 -7.57
C THR A 561 -35.55 11.81 -8.67
N LEU A 562 -35.08 10.58 -8.41
CA LEU A 562 -35.20 9.43 -9.32
C LEU A 562 -36.64 8.89 -9.40
N ASP A 563 -37.41 8.96 -8.31
CA ASP A 563 -38.82 8.58 -8.22
C ASP A 563 -39.80 9.70 -8.61
N CYS A 564 -39.28 10.84 -9.09
CA CYS A 564 -40.11 11.97 -9.52
C CYS A 564 -40.98 11.58 -10.75
N PRO A 565 -42.28 11.99 -10.81
CA PRO A 565 -43.26 11.47 -11.77
C PRO A 565 -42.97 11.75 -13.25
N ILE A 566 -41.99 12.61 -13.57
CA ILE A 566 -41.58 12.96 -14.93
C ILE A 566 -40.93 11.76 -15.67
N PHE A 567 -40.52 10.70 -14.93
CA PHE A 567 -39.95 9.46 -15.50
C PHE A 567 -40.85 8.22 -15.37
N LYS A 568 -42.10 8.35 -14.90
CA LYS A 568 -43.08 7.25 -14.89
C LYS A 568 -43.75 7.13 -16.27
N ALA A 569 -43.09 6.48 -17.22
CA ALA A 569 -43.82 5.82 -18.31
C ALA A 569 -44.55 4.60 -17.72
N SER A 570 -45.89 4.71 -17.70
CA SER A 570 -46.93 3.77 -17.26
C SER A 570 -46.53 2.43 -16.62
N ALA A 571 -47.05 2.21 -15.42
CA ALA A 571 -47.07 0.92 -14.74
C ALA A 571 -47.99 -0.06 -15.49
N SER A 572 -47.42 -1.17 -15.96
CA SER A 572 -48.14 -2.39 -16.33
C SER A 572 -47.36 -3.59 -15.80
N GLN A 573 -47.96 -4.79 -15.80
CA GLN A 573 -47.48 -6.09 -15.26
C GLN A 573 -46.03 -6.51 -15.64
N LEU A 574 -45.34 -5.73 -16.47
CA LEU A 574 -43.94 -5.80 -16.87
C LEU A 574 -42.94 -5.29 -15.78
N GLU A 575 -43.25 -5.42 -14.49
CA GLU A 575 -42.38 -4.95 -13.39
C GLU A 575 -41.56 -6.05 -12.72
N LYS A 576 -41.93 -7.33 -12.88
CA LYS A 576 -41.26 -8.46 -12.20
C LYS A 576 -39.81 -8.72 -12.64
N ASN A 577 -39.38 -8.21 -13.79
CA ASN A 577 -38.03 -8.45 -14.34
C ASN A 577 -37.11 -7.22 -14.34
N LYS A 578 -37.58 -6.01 -13.96
CA LYS A 578 -36.75 -4.78 -14.01
C LYS A 578 -35.50 -4.85 -13.11
N TRP A 579 -35.56 -5.56 -11.99
CA TRP A 579 -34.42 -5.76 -11.09
C TRP A 579 -33.29 -6.61 -11.70
N THR A 580 -33.59 -7.48 -12.68
CA THR A 580 -32.59 -8.34 -13.33
C THR A 580 -31.65 -7.55 -14.24
N SER A 581 -32.20 -6.59 -15.00
CA SER A 581 -31.43 -5.66 -15.83
C SER A 581 -30.57 -4.72 -14.95
N LEU A 582 -31.15 -4.20 -13.86
CA LEU A 582 -30.40 -3.41 -12.87
C LEU A 582 -29.23 -4.20 -12.28
N LYS A 583 -29.49 -5.44 -11.82
CA LYS A 583 -28.45 -6.33 -11.30
C LYS A 583 -27.37 -6.63 -12.34
N SER A 584 -27.74 -6.87 -13.59
CA SER A 584 -26.80 -7.10 -14.68
C SER A 584 -25.83 -5.93 -14.84
N VAL A 585 -26.34 -4.70 -14.88
CA VAL A 585 -25.50 -3.50 -15.01
C VAL A 585 -24.62 -3.32 -13.78
N THR A 586 -25.16 -3.47 -12.56
CA THR A 586 -24.39 -3.36 -11.31
C THR A 586 -23.23 -4.34 -11.25
N ILE A 587 -23.43 -5.58 -11.68
CA ILE A 587 -22.38 -6.60 -11.71
C ILE A 587 -21.30 -6.23 -12.74
N SER A 588 -21.68 -5.72 -13.90
CA SER A 588 -20.73 -5.25 -14.91
C SER A 588 -19.90 -4.07 -14.41
N THR A 589 -20.49 -3.10 -13.71
CA THR A 589 -19.75 -1.97 -13.14
C THR A 589 -18.81 -2.42 -12.02
N ALA A 590 -19.24 -3.36 -11.17
CA ALA A 590 -18.37 -3.94 -10.13
C ALA A 590 -17.17 -4.68 -10.76
N PHE A 591 -17.39 -5.44 -11.84
CA PHE A 591 -16.32 -6.12 -12.58
C PHE A 591 -15.30 -5.12 -13.15
N ILE A 592 -15.76 -4.05 -13.80
CA ILE A 592 -14.89 -3.00 -14.36
C ILE A 592 -14.11 -2.32 -13.23
N GLY A 593 -14.78 -1.93 -12.15
CA GLY A 593 -14.15 -1.26 -11.01
C GLY A 593 -13.08 -2.10 -10.33
N LEU A 594 -13.36 -3.38 -10.07
CA LEU A 594 -12.38 -4.32 -9.49
C LEU A 594 -11.20 -4.57 -10.46
N SER A 595 -11.47 -4.71 -11.76
CA SER A 595 -10.42 -4.93 -12.77
C SER A 595 -9.50 -3.72 -12.90
N LEU A 596 -10.05 -2.51 -12.94
CA LEU A 596 -9.25 -1.27 -12.93
C LEU A 596 -8.43 -1.14 -11.66
N MET A 597 -9.04 -1.43 -10.50
CA MET A 597 -8.32 -1.37 -9.23
C MET A 597 -7.18 -2.39 -9.18
N SER A 598 -7.33 -3.56 -9.80
CA SER A 598 -6.27 -4.59 -9.81
C SER A 598 -4.97 -4.13 -10.50
N VAL A 599 -5.09 -3.19 -11.45
CA VAL A 599 -3.95 -2.59 -12.14
C VAL A 599 -3.29 -1.50 -11.29
N ILE A 600 -4.09 -0.75 -10.51
CA ILE A 600 -3.60 0.36 -9.67
C ILE A 600 -3.01 -0.17 -8.36
N ASN A 601 -3.79 -0.96 -7.62
CA ASN A 601 -3.40 -1.59 -6.37
C ASN A 601 -4.11 -2.96 -6.26
N PHE A 602 -3.37 -4.00 -6.62
CA PHE A 602 -3.84 -5.38 -6.60
C PHE A 602 -4.41 -5.80 -5.24
N ALA A 603 -3.73 -5.45 -4.14
CA ALA A 603 -4.11 -5.91 -2.82
C ALA A 603 -5.50 -5.40 -2.41
N THR A 604 -5.81 -4.13 -2.74
CA THR A 604 -7.15 -3.58 -2.54
C THR A 604 -8.19 -4.25 -3.43
N ALA A 605 -7.84 -4.57 -4.67
CA ALA A 605 -8.75 -5.27 -5.58
C ALA A 605 -9.06 -6.70 -5.11
N GLU A 606 -8.08 -7.42 -4.56
CA GLU A 606 -8.26 -8.77 -4.00
C GLU A 606 -9.14 -8.73 -2.75
N ILE A 607 -8.85 -7.85 -1.78
CA ILE A 607 -9.70 -7.66 -0.60
C ILE A 607 -11.11 -7.23 -1.01
N GLY A 608 -11.20 -6.32 -1.98
CA GLY A 608 -12.45 -5.85 -2.56
C GLY A 608 -13.24 -6.95 -3.25
N ALA A 609 -12.57 -7.85 -3.98
CA ALA A 609 -13.21 -8.99 -4.65
C ALA A 609 -13.79 -9.97 -3.62
N LEU A 610 -13.06 -10.27 -2.54
CA LEU A 610 -13.57 -11.14 -1.45
C LEU A 610 -14.82 -10.56 -0.77
N LEU A 611 -14.96 -9.23 -0.71
CA LEU A 611 -16.12 -8.57 -0.09
C LEU A 611 -17.29 -8.36 -1.07
N ILE A 612 -17.03 -7.78 -2.25
CA ILE A 612 -18.09 -7.35 -3.20
C ILE A 612 -18.63 -8.51 -4.03
N VAL A 613 -17.79 -9.46 -4.47
CA VAL A 613 -18.23 -10.53 -5.38
C VAL A 613 -19.38 -11.36 -4.77
N PRO A 614 -19.29 -11.83 -3.50
CA PRO A 614 -20.36 -12.63 -2.90
C PRO A 614 -21.72 -11.92 -2.90
N ILE A 615 -21.75 -10.63 -2.50
CA ILE A 615 -23.00 -9.87 -2.46
C ILE A 615 -23.54 -9.60 -3.86
N CYS A 616 -22.69 -9.26 -4.84
CA CYS A 616 -23.10 -9.06 -6.22
C CYS A 616 -23.73 -10.32 -6.84
N LEU A 617 -23.17 -11.50 -6.55
CA LEU A 617 -23.70 -12.77 -7.06
C LEU A 617 -25.01 -13.16 -6.36
N LEU A 618 -25.08 -13.02 -5.03
CA LEU A 618 -26.22 -13.49 -4.23
C LEU A 618 -27.40 -12.52 -4.15
N ALA A 619 -27.19 -11.22 -4.38
CA ALA A 619 -28.24 -10.20 -4.24
C ALA A 619 -29.48 -10.52 -5.08
N ARG A 620 -30.63 -10.68 -4.41
CA ARG A 620 -31.94 -10.89 -5.02
C ARG A 620 -33.01 -10.26 -4.12
N PRO A 621 -34.16 -9.83 -4.67
CA PRO A 621 -35.20 -9.22 -3.86
C PRO A 621 -35.67 -10.13 -2.73
N LEU A 622 -35.55 -9.66 -1.48
CA LEU A 622 -35.86 -10.43 -0.27
C LEU A 622 -37.32 -10.87 -0.22
N LYS A 623 -38.24 -10.06 -0.76
CA LYS A 623 -39.67 -10.38 -0.81
C LYS A 623 -39.93 -11.68 -1.57
N LEU A 624 -39.20 -11.94 -2.66
CA LEU A 624 -39.32 -13.20 -3.41
C LEU A 624 -38.82 -14.40 -2.60
N ASP A 625 -37.73 -14.22 -1.86
CA ASP A 625 -37.12 -15.27 -1.03
C ASP A 625 -37.99 -15.62 0.18
N ILE A 626 -38.62 -14.62 0.81
CA ILE A 626 -39.54 -14.77 1.93
C ILE A 626 -40.86 -15.42 1.46
N GLN A 627 -41.38 -15.02 0.29
CA GLN A 627 -42.60 -15.61 -0.27
C GLN A 627 -42.44 -17.08 -0.63
N ALA A 628 -41.25 -17.49 -1.11
CA ALA A 628 -40.97 -18.89 -1.45
C ALA A 628 -40.94 -19.85 -0.25
N ARG A 629 -40.73 -19.33 0.98
CA ARG A 629 -40.73 -20.08 2.27
C ARG A 629 -39.92 -21.38 2.30
N SER A 630 -38.91 -21.53 1.44
CA SER A 630 -38.02 -22.70 1.44
C SER A 630 -36.83 -22.46 2.36
N TRP A 631 -36.34 -23.51 3.03
CA TRP A 631 -35.11 -23.43 3.83
C TRP A 631 -33.93 -22.84 3.05
N ARG A 632 -33.79 -23.20 1.77
CA ARG A 632 -32.72 -22.67 0.90
C ARG A 632 -32.87 -21.17 0.61
N THR A 633 -34.11 -20.69 0.44
CA THR A 633 -34.36 -19.27 0.15
C THR A 633 -34.23 -18.42 1.40
N LEU A 634 -34.63 -18.95 2.56
CA LEU A 634 -34.42 -18.31 3.86
C LEU A 634 -32.92 -18.20 4.20
N LEU A 635 -32.15 -19.27 4.02
CA LEU A 635 -30.70 -19.24 4.23
C LEU A 635 -30.01 -18.20 3.33
N ARG A 636 -30.40 -18.14 2.05
CA ARG A 636 -29.89 -17.12 1.12
C ARG A 636 -30.26 -15.70 1.57
N ALA A 637 -31.50 -15.48 2.00
CA ALA A 637 -31.94 -14.19 2.50
C ALA A 637 -31.14 -13.76 3.74
N SER A 638 -30.91 -14.67 4.69
CA SER A 638 -30.04 -14.44 5.85
C SER A 638 -28.61 -14.10 5.44
N CYS A 639 -28.00 -14.88 4.53
CA CYS A 639 -26.66 -14.60 4.01
C CYS A 639 -26.58 -13.24 3.33
N ASN A 640 -27.59 -12.85 2.53
CA ASN A 640 -27.64 -11.55 1.87
C ASN A 640 -27.70 -10.38 2.87
N ILE A 641 -28.44 -10.53 3.97
CA ILE A 641 -28.50 -9.51 5.04
C ILE A 641 -27.14 -9.40 5.74
N VAL A 642 -26.53 -10.54 6.10
CA VAL A 642 -25.22 -10.58 6.74
C VAL A 642 -24.14 -9.97 5.84
N LEU A 643 -24.09 -10.35 4.55
CA LEU A 643 -23.17 -9.77 3.58
C LEU A 643 -23.44 -8.29 3.36
N GLY A 644 -24.71 -7.88 3.29
CA GLY A 644 -25.09 -6.47 3.23
C GLY A 644 -24.54 -5.66 4.40
N PHE A 645 -24.51 -6.22 5.61
CA PHE A 645 -23.92 -5.56 6.78
C PHE A 645 -22.38 -5.58 6.75
N VAL A 646 -21.77 -6.74 6.48
CA VAL A 646 -20.31 -6.93 6.50
C VAL A 646 -19.60 -6.11 5.43
N VAL A 647 -20.20 -5.98 4.24
CA VAL A 647 -19.63 -5.25 3.09
C VAL A 647 -19.76 -3.74 3.26
N PHE A 648 -20.55 -3.25 4.22
CA PHE A 648 -20.60 -1.82 4.48
C PHE A 648 -19.23 -1.31 4.97
N SER A 649 -18.65 -0.33 4.27
CA SER A 649 -17.23 0.09 4.44
C SER A 649 -16.82 0.33 5.91
N PRO A 650 -17.58 1.08 6.74
CA PRO A 650 -17.26 1.23 8.16
C PRO A 650 -17.24 -0.08 8.95
N VAL A 651 -18.15 -1.02 8.65
CA VAL A 651 -18.19 -2.34 9.31
C VAL A 651 -17.02 -3.20 8.86
N SER A 652 -16.72 -3.22 7.55
CA SER A 652 -15.56 -3.93 7.01
C SER A 652 -14.25 -3.42 7.66
N PHE A 653 -14.12 -2.10 7.84
CA PHE A 653 -12.98 -1.50 8.53
C PHE A 653 -12.88 -1.95 9.99
N VAL A 654 -13.98 -1.93 10.76
CA VAL A 654 -13.96 -2.36 12.17
C VAL A 654 -13.57 -3.83 12.29
N LEU A 655 -14.09 -4.69 11.42
CA LEU A 655 -13.72 -6.12 11.39
C LEU A 655 -12.25 -6.32 11.05
N LEU A 656 -11.74 -5.58 10.06
CA LEU A 656 -10.34 -5.66 9.64
C LEU A 656 -9.40 -5.10 10.72
N LYS A 657 -9.71 -3.93 11.28
CA LYS A 657 -8.94 -3.34 12.39
C LYS A 657 -8.93 -4.26 13.61
N GLY A 658 -10.09 -4.80 13.99
CA GLY A 658 -10.18 -5.76 15.10
C GLY A 658 -9.38 -7.04 14.88
N ALA A 659 -9.21 -7.47 13.62
CA ALA A 659 -8.34 -8.59 13.28
C ALA A 659 -6.84 -8.27 13.37
N PHE A 660 -6.43 -7.00 13.29
CA PHE A 660 -5.03 -6.56 13.32
C PHE A 660 -4.56 -6.05 14.69
N GLU A 661 -5.40 -5.29 15.38
CA GLU A 661 -5.05 -4.53 16.59
C GLU A 661 -5.92 -4.90 17.81
N ASP A 662 -6.67 -6.00 17.71
CA ASP A 662 -7.73 -6.44 18.64
C ASP A 662 -8.97 -5.50 18.66
N PHE A 663 -10.11 -6.03 19.12
CA PHE A 663 -11.37 -5.26 19.18
C PHE A 663 -11.42 -4.27 20.36
N TYR A 664 -10.48 -4.34 21.30
CA TYR A 664 -10.44 -3.47 22.47
C TYR A 664 -9.96 -2.06 22.10
N GLY A 665 -10.78 -1.05 22.37
CA GLY A 665 -10.41 0.36 22.14
C GLY A 665 -10.78 0.93 20.77
N ILE A 666 -11.55 0.20 19.94
CA ILE A 666 -12.06 0.75 18.68
C ILE A 666 -13.10 1.83 18.96
N ASN A 667 -12.80 3.06 18.53
CA ASN A 667 -13.70 4.20 18.61
C ASN A 667 -14.35 4.48 17.25
N VAL A 668 -15.55 5.06 17.29
CA VAL A 668 -16.29 5.47 16.07
C VAL A 668 -15.46 6.45 15.21
N GLY A 669 -14.65 7.30 15.83
CA GLY A 669 -13.76 8.23 15.15
C GLY A 669 -12.57 7.57 14.44
N ASP A 670 -12.28 6.30 14.70
CA ASP A 670 -11.14 5.60 14.09
C ASP A 670 -11.32 5.40 12.59
N TYR A 671 -12.57 5.17 12.15
CA TYR A 671 -12.87 5.10 10.71
C TYR A 671 -12.57 6.43 10.02
N TRP A 672 -12.94 7.56 10.65
CA TRP A 672 -12.63 8.89 10.11
C TRP A 672 -11.14 9.12 10.03
N LYS A 673 -10.40 8.79 11.09
CA LYS A 673 -8.93 8.87 11.11
C LYS A 673 -8.30 8.01 10.01
N TRP A 674 -8.83 6.83 9.77
CA TRP A 674 -8.37 5.94 8.71
C TRP A 674 -8.65 6.52 7.32
N VAL A 675 -9.85 7.04 7.09
CA VAL A 675 -10.20 7.73 5.84
C VAL A 675 -9.31 8.95 5.60
N GLU A 676 -9.08 9.76 6.63
CA GLU A 676 -8.17 10.91 6.56
C GLU A 676 -6.73 10.47 6.25
N SER A 677 -6.29 9.33 6.78
CA SER A 677 -4.98 8.76 6.47
C SER A 677 -4.89 8.33 5.01
N LEU A 678 -5.83 7.54 4.51
CA LEU A 678 -5.83 7.10 3.10
C LEU A 678 -5.79 8.31 2.15
N TRP A 679 -6.56 9.34 2.47
CA TRP A 679 -6.59 10.57 1.70
C TRP A 679 -5.27 11.36 1.80
N ALA A 680 -4.73 11.58 3.00
CA ALA A 680 -3.49 12.33 3.20
C ALA A 680 -2.28 11.71 2.48
N TRP A 681 -2.33 10.39 2.26
CA TRP A 681 -1.28 9.61 1.60
C TRP A 681 -1.55 9.30 0.13
N ASN A 682 -2.56 9.91 -0.50
CA ASN A 682 -2.92 9.64 -1.90
C ASN A 682 -3.11 8.15 -2.20
N SER A 683 -3.78 7.44 -1.28
CA SER A 683 -4.08 6.04 -1.48
C SER A 683 -5.25 5.89 -2.46
N ALA A 684 -5.04 5.13 -3.54
CA ALA A 684 -6.06 4.71 -4.48
C ALA A 684 -7.23 3.98 -3.80
N THR A 685 -6.99 3.38 -2.63
CA THR A 685 -8.00 2.70 -1.82
C THR A 685 -9.10 3.65 -1.37
N TYR A 686 -8.78 4.92 -1.12
CA TYR A 686 -9.78 5.94 -0.83
C TYR A 686 -10.78 6.10 -1.98
N LEU A 687 -10.28 6.23 -3.21
CA LEU A 687 -11.12 6.35 -4.41
C LEU A 687 -11.92 5.07 -4.65
N TYR A 688 -11.30 3.90 -4.47
CA TYR A 688 -12.01 2.63 -4.59
C TYR A 688 -13.20 2.54 -3.62
N ILE A 689 -13.00 2.89 -2.35
CA ILE A 689 -14.05 2.85 -1.33
C ILE A 689 -15.21 3.77 -1.70
N GLY A 690 -14.92 5.02 -2.08
CA GLY A 690 -15.92 6.03 -2.38
C GLY A 690 -16.64 5.85 -3.72
N VAL A 691 -15.91 5.48 -4.77
CA VAL A 691 -16.40 5.50 -6.16
C VAL A 691 -16.86 4.12 -6.65
N VAL A 692 -16.30 3.04 -6.12
CA VAL A 692 -16.63 1.67 -6.56
C VAL A 692 -17.36 0.90 -5.47
N HIS A 693 -16.75 0.75 -4.29
CA HIS A 693 -17.24 -0.13 -3.22
C HIS A 693 -18.57 0.34 -2.66
N LEU A 694 -18.66 1.61 -2.24
CA LEU A 694 -19.86 2.16 -1.62
C LEU A 694 -21.06 2.22 -2.60
N PRO A 695 -20.92 2.66 -3.86
CA PRO A 695 -22.01 2.60 -4.85
C PRO A 695 -22.44 1.16 -5.17
N CYS A 696 -21.51 0.22 -5.32
CA CYS A 696 -21.84 -1.18 -5.57
C CYS A 696 -22.61 -1.78 -4.39
N TRP A 697 -22.20 -1.46 -3.15
CA TRP A 697 -22.92 -1.84 -1.95
C TRP A 697 -24.35 -1.26 -1.94
N ALA A 698 -24.51 0.05 -2.18
CA ALA A 698 -25.81 0.71 -2.20
C ALA A 698 -26.74 0.14 -3.27
N LEU A 699 -26.21 -0.16 -4.47
CA LEU A 699 -26.94 -0.82 -5.54
C LEU A 699 -27.38 -2.24 -5.16
N CYS A 700 -26.52 -3.02 -4.52
CA CYS A 700 -26.88 -4.35 -4.03
C CYS A 700 -28.00 -4.28 -2.97
N ILE A 701 -27.92 -3.34 -2.03
CA ILE A 701 -28.98 -3.09 -1.04
C ILE A 701 -30.29 -2.69 -1.74
N HIS A 702 -30.23 -1.80 -2.75
CA HIS A 702 -31.40 -1.42 -3.53
C HIS A 702 -32.04 -2.62 -4.26
N ILE A 703 -31.23 -3.56 -4.78
CA ILE A 703 -31.74 -4.80 -5.39
C ILE A 703 -32.38 -5.72 -4.33
N LEU A 704 -31.81 -5.82 -3.13
CA LEU A 704 -32.36 -6.63 -2.04
C LEU A 704 -33.75 -6.14 -1.59
N PHE A 705 -33.97 -4.83 -1.56
CA PHE A 705 -35.24 -4.21 -1.16
C PHE A 705 -36.15 -3.81 -2.32
N HIS A 706 -35.86 -4.26 -3.55
CA HIS A 706 -36.67 -3.90 -4.72
C HIS A 706 -38.14 -4.32 -4.54
N PRO A 707 -39.12 -3.42 -4.77
CA PRO A 707 -40.54 -3.78 -4.70
C PRO A 707 -40.85 -4.80 -5.81
N CYS A 708 -41.27 -6.00 -5.42
CA CYS A 708 -41.60 -7.11 -6.33
C CYS A 708 -43.04 -7.57 -6.20
#